data_AF-A0A2I1M9A3-F1
#
_entry.id   AF-A0A2I1M9A3-F1
#
_cell.length_a   1.000
_cell.length_b   1.000
_cell.length_c   1.000
_cell.angle_alpha   90.00
_cell.angle_beta   90.00
_cell.angle_gamma   90.00
#
_symmetry.space_group_name_H-M   'P 1'
#
loop_
_entity.id
_entity.type
_entity.pdbx_description
1 polymer ?
#
loop_
_entity_poly.entity_id
_entity_poly.type
_entity_poly.pdbx_seq_one_letter_code
_entity_poly.pdbx_strand_id
1 'polypeptide(L)'
;MTLQNIENFDISVISDPHVLAYDLIADTDYFKKEIKIDRKLLVESEALFGQALEIVNKANSQFLFLPGDLVKDGEYKSHQIVKKYLCEWKNNKDGREIFMIPGNHDLNNHKSYDFKKDTKTKNINPKEFYDLYSFIYENPLVLEMYKDSDIFKKYLENINKQYDREEEYQYYAHGYFSYVSRIKSEVNDSGLTIIALDTSIYSIDTEQSHKDNRENVPGSITLDQMRWAVEKIEEAKQRKDLIFVMAHHALMPNFRNQELVFSPFIIKEWRTKFIDDDPRINNKTPIEVLADNGVKFVFTGHLHENGTAKYVSELGNVVYDVQTGSTVTYPLPIRHIKIINKLEETSGFEVYIKTDLIKEFTYRNLADEIEIVDDAINYTIEKQLSLRDVLHNYIRIQANNPKYAHINLKPLLIEKASDFLDKDIPVHGYMNKIVFPMIYKYFPYKKKYVGKIDVARINGEFEFQIRAAKNILTIKASNLEEAFDIILKEIDNKILIPYQIVTYWDKIINKAWQMPIDNDGHTFYDFANYIYQYKPLGEEERPEFVAKMIDNLNNSNYNITNIVIEYCKDEINEAFDKFTSSIELKKDGSKEKFFNDLIQTKGRLSSFAYKRFIKKVDNLRELLDYFSRYITDEKDLTGAGFAKKILSTKSVRIAKENFSNHMFGQSSLRKFVIDVVNSMSEEMVEVYQNEDLNELEKYFNYIEYDDSKSSK
;
A
#
# COMPACT_ATOMS: atom_id res chain seq x y z
N MET A 1 19.98 -23.82 -25.50
CA MET A 1 19.67 -22.66 -26.34
C MET A 1 19.97 -21.42 -25.52
N THR A 2 20.70 -20.41 -26.01
CA THR A 2 20.93 -19.14 -25.29
C THR A 2 19.74 -18.19 -25.52
N LEU A 3 19.35 -17.37 -24.55
CA LEU A 3 18.24 -16.39 -24.64
C LEU A 3 18.40 -15.47 -25.87
N GLN A 4 19.63 -15.07 -26.20
CA GLN A 4 19.97 -14.28 -27.40
C GLN A 4 19.55 -14.95 -28.72
N ASN A 5 19.42 -16.28 -28.74
CA ASN A 5 19.08 -17.05 -29.94
C ASN A 5 17.59 -17.41 -30.01
N ILE A 6 16.75 -16.90 -29.08
CA ILE A 6 15.30 -17.11 -29.09
C ILE A 6 14.66 -15.97 -29.87
N GLU A 7 14.24 -16.25 -31.10
CA GLU A 7 13.55 -15.28 -31.96
C GLU A 7 12.02 -15.30 -31.78
N ASN A 8 11.47 -16.43 -31.33
CA ASN A 8 10.03 -16.64 -31.17
C ASN A 8 9.70 -17.01 -29.73
N PHE A 9 8.70 -16.35 -29.15
CA PHE A 9 8.19 -16.61 -27.81
C PHE A 9 6.81 -17.26 -27.88
N ASP A 10 6.43 -17.99 -26.84
CA ASP A 10 5.13 -18.67 -26.80
C ASP A 10 4.05 -17.72 -26.25
N ILE A 11 4.38 -17.01 -25.16
CA ILE A 11 3.49 -16.09 -24.45
C ILE A 11 4.14 -14.71 -24.37
N SER A 12 3.34 -13.65 -24.52
CA SER A 12 3.71 -12.30 -24.10
C SER A 12 2.82 -11.80 -22.97
N VAL A 13 3.33 -10.89 -22.14
CA VAL A 13 2.62 -10.27 -21.01
C VAL A 13 2.63 -8.75 -21.19
N ILE A 14 1.44 -8.15 -21.20
CA ILE A 14 1.23 -6.70 -21.13
C ILE A 14 0.45 -6.46 -19.84
N SER A 15 0.96 -5.61 -18.94
CA SER A 15 0.30 -5.29 -17.67
C SER A 15 -0.04 -3.81 -17.59
N ASP A 16 -1.14 -3.50 -16.90
CA ASP A 16 -1.55 -2.13 -16.55
C ASP A 16 -1.51 -1.14 -17.73
N PRO A 17 -2.07 -1.46 -18.92
CA PRO A 17 -2.00 -0.56 -20.06
C PRO A 17 -2.82 0.73 -19.86
N HIS A 18 -3.79 0.75 -18.95
CA HIS A 18 -4.58 1.92 -18.57
C HIS A 18 -5.07 2.76 -19.75
N VAL A 19 -5.58 2.10 -20.79
CA VAL A 19 -6.01 2.76 -22.01
C VAL A 19 -7.10 3.79 -21.69
N LEU A 20 -6.87 5.04 -22.08
CA LEU A 20 -7.87 6.09 -22.14
C LEU A 20 -8.17 6.38 -23.60
N ALA A 21 -9.39 6.07 -24.04
CA ALA A 21 -9.78 6.28 -25.43
C ALA A 21 -9.60 7.75 -25.83
N TYR A 22 -8.98 8.00 -26.98
CA TYR A 22 -8.82 9.38 -27.49
C TYR A 22 -10.16 10.12 -27.64
N ASP A 23 -11.26 9.39 -27.89
CA ASP A 23 -12.61 9.95 -27.98
C ASP A 23 -13.07 10.64 -26.67
N LEU A 24 -12.45 10.31 -25.54
CA LEU A 24 -12.72 10.88 -24.21
C LEU A 24 -11.75 12.01 -23.85
N ILE A 25 -10.76 12.30 -24.69
CA ILE A 25 -9.69 13.27 -24.42
C ILE A 25 -9.95 14.58 -25.19
N ALA A 26 -9.70 15.70 -24.53
CA ALA A 26 -9.54 17.01 -25.16
C ALA A 26 -8.67 17.92 -24.31
N ASP A 27 -8.21 19.04 -24.91
CA ASP A 27 -7.41 20.06 -24.24
C ASP A 27 -8.22 20.91 -23.23
N THR A 28 -8.71 20.30 -22.15
CA THR A 28 -9.45 20.97 -21.08
C THR A 28 -8.59 21.28 -19.87
N ASP A 29 -8.93 22.34 -19.13
CA ASP A 29 -8.22 22.69 -17.89
C ASP A 29 -8.30 21.58 -16.83
N TYR A 30 -9.38 20.79 -16.84
CA TYR A 30 -9.52 19.63 -15.96
C TYR A 30 -8.53 18.53 -16.36
N PHE A 31 -8.44 18.18 -17.64
CA PHE A 31 -7.52 17.14 -18.09
C PHE A 31 -6.05 17.54 -17.93
N LYS A 32 -5.70 18.81 -18.18
CA LYS A 32 -4.35 19.34 -17.89
C LYS A 32 -3.94 19.20 -16.44
N LYS A 33 -4.89 19.27 -15.50
CA LYS A 33 -4.63 19.04 -14.07
C LYS A 33 -4.49 17.55 -13.79
N GLU A 34 -5.34 16.72 -14.40
CA GLU A 34 -5.28 15.27 -14.26
C GLU A 34 -3.92 14.71 -14.70
N ILE A 35 -3.41 15.10 -15.88
CA ILE A 35 -2.10 14.68 -16.40
C ILE A 35 -0.95 15.09 -15.46
N LYS A 36 -1.08 16.20 -14.71
CA LYS A 36 -0.05 16.64 -13.76
C LYS A 36 -0.09 15.89 -12.43
N ILE A 37 -1.15 15.14 -12.17
CA ILE A 37 -1.37 14.41 -10.91
C ILE A 37 -1.20 12.90 -11.14
N ASP A 38 -1.48 12.41 -12.34
CA ASP A 38 -1.27 11.02 -12.72
C ASP A 38 0.17 10.81 -13.21
N ARG A 39 0.78 9.69 -12.81
CA ARG A 39 2.14 9.28 -13.23
C ARG A 39 2.16 8.64 -14.63
N LYS A 40 0.99 8.37 -15.18
CA LYS A 40 0.79 7.60 -16.40
C LYS A 40 0.78 8.54 -17.62
N LEU A 41 1.31 8.05 -18.73
CA LEU A 41 1.20 8.69 -20.04
C LEU A 41 -0.23 8.54 -20.59
N LEU A 42 -1.18 9.29 -20.01
CA LEU A 42 -2.62 9.16 -20.30
C LEU A 42 -2.99 9.55 -21.72
N VAL A 43 -2.37 10.59 -22.27
CA VAL A 43 -2.63 11.06 -23.63
C VAL A 43 -2.12 10.03 -24.64
N GLU A 44 -1.00 9.40 -24.32
CA GLU A 44 -0.30 8.44 -25.15
C GLU A 44 -0.84 7.01 -25.01
N SER A 45 -1.63 6.73 -23.95
CA SER A 45 -1.99 5.38 -23.50
C SER A 45 -2.58 4.46 -24.58
N GLU A 46 -3.49 4.96 -25.41
CA GLU A 46 -4.07 4.15 -26.50
C GLU A 46 -3.03 3.77 -27.56
N ALA A 47 -2.14 4.70 -27.94
CA ALA A 47 -1.05 4.41 -28.88
C ALA A 47 -0.01 3.46 -28.28
N LEU A 48 0.35 3.64 -27.01
CA LEU A 48 1.30 2.77 -26.30
C LEU A 48 0.78 1.33 -26.22
N PHE A 49 -0.53 1.14 -26.01
CA PHE A 49 -1.13 -0.19 -26.06
C PHE A 49 -1.04 -0.82 -27.46
N GLY A 50 -1.33 -0.04 -28.52
CA GLY A 50 -1.13 -0.49 -29.90
C GLY A 50 0.33 -0.89 -30.18
N GLN A 51 1.28 -0.06 -29.76
CA GLN A 51 2.71 -0.33 -29.94
C GLN A 51 3.18 -1.56 -29.15
N ALA A 52 2.66 -1.77 -27.93
CA ALA A 52 2.92 -2.99 -27.17
C ALA A 52 2.44 -4.24 -27.92
N LEU A 53 1.24 -4.21 -28.52
CA LEU A 53 0.74 -5.31 -29.34
C LEU A 53 1.57 -5.55 -30.61
N GLU A 54 2.15 -4.50 -31.20
CA GLU A 54 3.10 -4.64 -32.31
C GLU A 54 4.43 -5.29 -31.87
N ILE A 55 4.93 -4.98 -30.68
CA ILE A 55 6.09 -5.68 -30.09
C ILE A 55 5.75 -7.16 -29.86
N VAL A 56 4.56 -7.46 -29.34
CA VAL A 56 4.06 -8.84 -29.22
C VAL A 56 3.96 -9.54 -30.58
N ASN A 57 3.57 -8.82 -31.64
CA ASN A 57 3.58 -9.34 -33.01
C ASN A 57 4.99 -9.70 -33.48
N LYS A 58 5.97 -8.84 -33.23
CA LYS A 58 7.39 -9.06 -33.57
C LYS A 58 8.00 -10.23 -32.80
N ALA A 59 7.62 -10.41 -31.53
CA ALA A 59 8.01 -11.56 -30.71
C ALA A 59 7.34 -12.87 -31.14
N ASN A 60 6.45 -12.83 -32.14
CA ASN A 60 5.73 -13.94 -32.72
C ASN A 60 4.93 -14.78 -31.70
N SER A 61 4.50 -14.16 -30.60
CA SER A 61 3.76 -14.86 -29.54
C SER A 61 2.42 -15.38 -30.02
N GLN A 62 2.10 -16.60 -29.60
CA GLN A 62 0.81 -17.23 -29.83
C GLN A 62 -0.19 -16.84 -28.73
N PHE A 63 0.29 -16.64 -27.51
CA PHE A 63 -0.55 -16.35 -26.35
C PHE A 63 -0.25 -14.96 -25.78
N LEU A 64 -1.27 -14.27 -25.28
CA LEU A 64 -1.13 -12.98 -24.62
C LEU A 64 -1.75 -13.04 -23.22
N PHE A 65 -1.01 -12.58 -22.22
CA PHE A 65 -1.43 -12.46 -20.83
C PHE A 65 -1.67 -10.98 -20.50
N LEU A 66 -2.80 -10.70 -19.85
CA LEU A 66 -3.24 -9.37 -19.43
C LEU A 66 -3.69 -9.41 -17.97
N PRO A 67 -2.78 -9.24 -16.99
CA PRO A 67 -3.11 -9.27 -15.57
C PRO A 67 -3.73 -7.93 -15.09
N GLY A 68 -4.83 -7.50 -15.71
CA GLY A 68 -5.67 -6.39 -15.24
C GLY A 68 -5.22 -4.96 -15.58
N ASP A 69 -6.05 -4.02 -15.15
CA ASP A 69 -5.93 -2.56 -15.33
C ASP A 69 -5.85 -2.15 -16.80
N LEU A 70 -6.82 -2.68 -17.55
CA LEU A 70 -6.95 -2.51 -18.99
C LEU A 70 -7.19 -1.05 -19.39
N VAL A 71 -7.98 -0.33 -18.59
CA VAL A 71 -8.37 1.07 -18.85
C VAL A 71 -8.00 1.98 -17.69
N LYS A 72 -8.04 3.30 -17.89
CA LYS A 72 -7.67 4.27 -16.85
C LYS A 72 -8.57 4.15 -15.62
N ASP A 73 -9.88 4.33 -15.78
CA ASP A 73 -10.84 4.35 -14.67
C ASP A 73 -12.19 3.74 -15.07
N GLY A 74 -12.18 2.54 -15.64
CA GLY A 74 -13.37 1.73 -15.92
C GLY A 74 -14.29 2.27 -17.02
N GLU A 75 -13.82 3.22 -17.85
CA GLU A 75 -14.65 3.82 -18.88
C GLU A 75 -15.08 2.77 -19.91
N TYR A 76 -16.40 2.60 -20.07
CA TYR A 76 -16.95 1.62 -21.01
C TYR A 76 -16.43 1.83 -22.44
N LYS A 77 -16.30 3.10 -22.85
CA LYS A 77 -15.76 3.48 -24.16
C LYS A 77 -14.28 3.08 -24.33
N SER A 78 -13.45 3.21 -23.29
CA SER A 78 -12.07 2.74 -23.31
C SER A 78 -12.00 1.21 -23.40
N HIS A 79 -12.88 0.49 -22.70
CA HIS A 79 -12.94 -0.97 -22.85
C HIS A 79 -13.36 -1.40 -24.26
N GLN A 80 -14.23 -0.65 -24.94
CA GLN A 80 -14.56 -0.93 -26.34
C GLN A 80 -13.33 -0.77 -27.25
N ILE A 81 -12.46 0.21 -26.97
CA ILE A 81 -11.18 0.38 -27.67
C ILE A 81 -10.25 -0.80 -27.36
N VAL A 82 -10.03 -1.14 -26.10
CA VAL A 82 -9.19 -2.29 -25.71
C VAL A 82 -9.67 -3.57 -26.40
N LYS A 83 -10.97 -3.88 -26.34
CA LYS A 83 -11.58 -5.02 -27.04
C LYS A 83 -11.25 -5.01 -28.54
N LYS A 84 -11.37 -3.87 -29.21
CA LYS A 84 -11.10 -3.76 -30.64
C LYS A 84 -9.66 -4.19 -30.96
N TYR A 85 -8.68 -3.60 -30.26
CA TYR A 85 -7.26 -3.91 -30.45
C TYR A 85 -6.95 -5.38 -30.14
N LEU A 86 -7.52 -5.93 -29.07
CA LEU A 86 -7.37 -7.34 -28.71
C LEU A 86 -7.96 -8.30 -29.75
N CYS A 87 -9.15 -8.02 -30.27
CA CYS A 87 -9.76 -8.81 -31.33
C CYS A 87 -8.94 -8.72 -32.63
N GLU A 88 -8.43 -7.54 -32.98
CA GLU A 88 -7.56 -7.36 -34.15
C GLU A 88 -6.26 -8.18 -34.01
N TRP A 89 -5.60 -8.10 -32.85
CA TRP A 89 -4.40 -8.89 -32.57
C TRP A 89 -4.66 -10.41 -32.57
N LYS A 90 -5.77 -10.85 -31.97
CA LYS A 90 -6.16 -12.27 -31.93
C LYS A 90 -6.45 -12.81 -33.33
N ASN A 91 -7.14 -12.04 -34.17
CA ASN A 91 -7.61 -12.50 -35.46
C ASN A 91 -6.60 -12.31 -36.60
N ASN A 92 -5.48 -11.62 -36.37
CA ASN A 92 -4.46 -11.41 -37.41
C ASN A 92 -3.62 -12.67 -37.71
N LYS A 93 -3.67 -13.69 -36.84
CA LYS A 93 -2.94 -14.96 -36.98
C LYS A 93 -3.69 -16.08 -36.28
N ASP A 94 -3.88 -17.19 -36.99
CA ASP A 94 -4.56 -18.37 -36.46
C ASP A 94 -3.84 -18.96 -35.24
N GLY A 95 -4.64 -19.50 -34.31
CA GLY A 95 -4.16 -20.14 -33.10
C GLY A 95 -3.80 -19.18 -31.97
N ARG A 96 -3.98 -17.87 -32.15
CA ARG A 96 -3.75 -16.89 -31.08
C ARG A 96 -4.86 -16.88 -30.06
N GLU A 97 -4.48 -16.85 -28.79
CA GLU A 97 -5.42 -16.80 -27.66
C GLU A 97 -4.95 -15.80 -26.60
N ILE A 98 -5.92 -15.23 -25.87
CA ILE A 98 -5.69 -14.20 -24.85
C ILE A 98 -6.23 -14.71 -23.51
N PHE A 99 -5.46 -14.50 -22.45
CA PHE A 99 -5.82 -14.78 -21.06
C PHE A 99 -5.80 -13.46 -20.27
N MET A 100 -6.90 -13.15 -19.59
CA MET A 100 -7.14 -11.83 -19.02
C MET A 100 -8.06 -11.89 -17.80
N ILE A 101 -7.70 -11.11 -16.79
CA ILE A 101 -8.52 -10.83 -15.60
C ILE A 101 -8.66 -9.30 -15.44
N PRO A 102 -9.68 -8.81 -14.71
CA PRO A 102 -9.80 -7.40 -14.41
C PRO A 102 -8.77 -6.96 -13.34
N GLY A 103 -8.32 -5.72 -13.43
CA GLY A 103 -7.62 -5.01 -12.36
C GLY A 103 -8.54 -4.11 -11.56
N ASN A 104 -7.97 -3.39 -10.60
CA ASN A 104 -8.74 -2.58 -9.67
C ASN A 104 -9.39 -1.34 -10.31
N HIS A 105 -8.92 -0.91 -11.48
CA HIS A 105 -9.48 0.23 -12.21
C HIS A 105 -10.62 -0.15 -13.17
N ASP A 106 -10.76 -1.44 -13.52
CA ASP A 106 -11.60 -1.86 -14.66
C ASP A 106 -13.10 -1.90 -14.34
N LEU A 107 -13.50 -2.30 -13.13
CA LEU A 107 -14.89 -2.58 -12.79
C LEU A 107 -15.48 -1.53 -11.84
N ASN A 108 -16.75 -1.18 -12.06
CA ASN A 108 -17.56 -0.34 -11.15
C ASN A 108 -16.89 0.98 -10.74
N ASN A 109 -15.98 1.50 -11.55
CA ASN A 109 -15.15 2.63 -11.16
C ASN A 109 -15.96 3.94 -11.25
N HIS A 110 -16.14 4.62 -10.13
CA HIS A 110 -16.94 5.86 -10.06
C HIS A 110 -16.21 7.11 -10.57
N LYS A 111 -14.94 6.95 -10.95
CA LYS A 111 -14.08 8.01 -11.50
C LYS A 111 -14.07 8.05 -13.04
N SER A 112 -14.74 7.12 -13.73
CA SER A 112 -14.88 7.15 -15.20
C SER A 112 -15.28 8.53 -15.70
N TYR A 113 -14.46 9.13 -16.57
CA TYR A 113 -14.65 10.52 -16.99
C TYR A 113 -14.49 10.72 -18.51
N ASP A 114 -15.34 11.57 -19.09
CA ASP A 114 -15.23 12.10 -20.44
C ASP A 114 -14.64 13.51 -20.34
N PHE A 115 -13.31 13.62 -20.49
CA PHE A 115 -12.58 14.88 -20.38
C PHE A 115 -12.89 15.85 -21.52
N LYS A 116 -13.41 15.34 -22.65
CA LYS A 116 -13.85 16.14 -23.79
C LYS A 116 -15.17 16.85 -23.52
N LYS A 117 -16.09 16.22 -22.79
CA LYS A 117 -17.38 16.82 -22.39
C LYS A 117 -17.38 17.39 -20.98
N ASP A 118 -16.30 17.21 -20.23
CA ASP A 118 -16.17 17.62 -18.83
C ASP A 118 -17.29 17.03 -17.96
N THR A 119 -17.55 15.73 -18.10
CA THR A 119 -18.61 15.03 -17.35
C THR A 119 -18.23 13.57 -17.05
N LYS A 120 -18.90 12.97 -16.06
CA LYS A 120 -18.76 11.52 -15.81
C LYS A 120 -19.26 10.74 -17.02
N THR A 121 -18.56 9.66 -17.35
CA THR A 121 -18.98 8.74 -18.41
C THR A 121 -19.45 7.42 -17.81
N LYS A 122 -20.06 6.58 -18.64
CA LYS A 122 -20.52 5.25 -18.25
C LYS A 122 -19.32 4.38 -17.87
N ASN A 123 -19.35 3.81 -16.66
CA ASN A 123 -18.44 2.74 -16.24
C ASN A 123 -18.98 1.37 -16.65
N ILE A 124 -18.26 0.30 -16.35
CA ILE A 124 -18.67 -1.07 -16.68
C ILE A 124 -18.89 -1.89 -15.40
N ASN A 125 -19.99 -2.63 -15.35
CA ASN A 125 -20.26 -3.58 -14.26
C ASN A 125 -19.80 -5.01 -14.61
N PRO A 126 -19.75 -5.97 -13.65
CA PRO A 126 -19.26 -7.32 -13.92
C PRO A 126 -20.00 -8.04 -15.05
N LYS A 127 -21.33 -7.95 -15.12
CA LYS A 127 -22.08 -8.58 -16.22
C LYS A 127 -21.71 -7.98 -17.59
N GLU A 128 -21.67 -6.65 -17.67
CA GLU A 128 -21.29 -5.96 -18.91
C GLU A 128 -19.84 -6.23 -19.32
N PHE A 129 -18.93 -6.39 -18.35
CA PHE A 129 -17.54 -6.76 -18.59
C PHE A 129 -17.43 -8.17 -19.16
N TYR A 130 -18.14 -9.14 -18.56
CA TYR A 130 -18.23 -10.50 -19.10
C TYR A 130 -18.77 -10.48 -20.53
N ASP A 131 -19.88 -9.80 -20.78
CA ASP A 131 -20.50 -9.72 -22.11
C ASP A 131 -19.57 -9.06 -23.15
N LEU A 132 -18.83 -8.02 -22.74
CA LEU A 132 -17.91 -7.32 -23.63
C LEU A 132 -16.71 -8.20 -24.01
N TYR A 133 -16.16 -8.93 -23.04
CA TYR A 133 -14.98 -9.78 -23.17
C TYR A 133 -15.29 -11.27 -23.22
N SER A 134 -16.50 -11.66 -23.63
CA SER A 134 -16.94 -13.07 -23.62
C SER A 134 -16.01 -13.98 -24.41
N PHE A 135 -15.38 -13.48 -25.48
CA PHE A 135 -14.38 -14.21 -26.26
C PHE A 135 -13.13 -14.65 -25.48
N ILE A 136 -12.87 -14.06 -24.32
CA ILE A 136 -11.82 -14.50 -23.39
C ILE A 136 -12.30 -15.69 -22.54
N TYR A 137 -13.52 -15.60 -22.01
CA TYR A 137 -14.05 -16.56 -21.03
C TYR A 137 -14.74 -17.77 -21.67
N GLU A 138 -15.27 -17.61 -22.88
CA GLU A 138 -15.83 -18.66 -23.74
C GLU A 138 -14.77 -19.27 -24.67
N ASN A 139 -13.49 -18.99 -24.38
CA ASN A 139 -12.35 -19.57 -25.08
C ASN A 139 -12.33 -21.10 -24.88
N PRO A 140 -12.16 -21.91 -25.94
CA PRO A 140 -12.07 -23.37 -25.83
C PRO A 140 -10.97 -23.91 -24.92
N LEU A 141 -9.96 -23.10 -24.61
CA LEU A 141 -8.88 -23.45 -23.67
C LEU A 141 -9.28 -23.28 -22.20
N VAL A 142 -10.37 -22.55 -21.91
CA VAL A 142 -10.90 -22.40 -20.54
C VAL A 142 -11.60 -23.70 -20.15
N LEU A 143 -11.12 -24.33 -19.07
CA LEU A 143 -11.69 -25.57 -18.56
C LEU A 143 -12.86 -25.30 -17.61
N GLU A 144 -12.72 -24.30 -16.74
CA GLU A 144 -13.70 -23.97 -15.70
C GLU A 144 -13.51 -22.53 -15.23
N MET A 145 -14.61 -21.80 -15.04
CA MET A 145 -14.62 -20.53 -14.31
C MET A 145 -14.95 -20.79 -12.83
N TYR A 146 -14.29 -20.07 -11.92
CA TYR A 146 -14.56 -20.17 -10.48
C TYR A 146 -16.04 -19.89 -10.17
N LYS A 147 -16.65 -18.90 -10.85
CA LYS A 147 -18.07 -18.55 -10.67
C LYS A 147 -19.05 -19.72 -10.91
N ASP A 148 -18.63 -20.73 -11.68
CA ASP A 148 -19.46 -21.89 -12.03
C ASP A 148 -19.21 -23.09 -11.11
N SER A 149 -18.19 -23.02 -10.25
CA SER A 149 -17.85 -24.06 -9.27
C SER A 149 -18.86 -24.12 -8.11
N ASP A 150 -18.98 -25.29 -7.49
CA ASP A 150 -19.84 -25.45 -6.31
C ASP A 150 -19.30 -24.73 -5.07
N ILE A 151 -17.97 -24.57 -4.98
CA ILE A 151 -17.31 -23.75 -3.96
C ILE A 151 -17.81 -22.30 -4.05
N PHE A 152 -17.78 -21.70 -5.25
CA PHE A 152 -18.24 -20.33 -5.43
C PHE A 152 -19.75 -20.19 -5.20
N LYS A 153 -20.58 -21.11 -5.70
CA LYS A 153 -22.05 -21.02 -5.49
C LYS A 153 -22.39 -21.01 -4.00
N LYS A 154 -21.73 -21.86 -3.21
CA LYS A 154 -21.89 -21.89 -1.75
C LYS A 154 -21.36 -20.62 -1.09
N TYR A 155 -20.20 -20.14 -1.54
CA TYR A 155 -19.63 -18.87 -1.08
C TYR A 155 -20.59 -17.70 -1.33
N LEU A 156 -21.08 -17.55 -2.56
CA LEU A 156 -22.04 -16.53 -2.97
C LEU A 156 -23.34 -16.59 -2.16
N GLU A 157 -23.90 -17.79 -1.95
CA GLU A 157 -25.10 -17.97 -1.13
C GLU A 157 -24.88 -17.48 0.31
N ASN A 158 -23.72 -17.79 0.91
CA ASN A 158 -23.37 -17.34 2.25
C ASN A 158 -23.22 -15.81 2.31
N ILE A 159 -22.53 -15.21 1.34
CA ILE A 159 -22.36 -13.75 1.24
C ILE A 159 -23.71 -13.05 1.07
N ASN A 160 -24.58 -13.54 0.19
CA ASN A 160 -25.91 -12.99 -0.02
C ASN A 160 -26.76 -13.02 1.26
N LYS A 161 -26.71 -14.11 2.03
CA LYS A 161 -27.40 -14.23 3.32
C LYS A 161 -26.80 -13.36 4.40
N GLN A 162 -25.47 -13.28 4.47
CA GLN A 162 -24.76 -12.54 5.52
C GLN A 162 -25.04 -11.04 5.45
N TYR A 163 -25.14 -10.47 4.25
CA TYR A 163 -25.25 -9.03 4.04
C TYR A 163 -26.63 -8.56 3.56
N ASP A 164 -27.62 -9.45 3.41
CA ASP A 164 -28.98 -9.14 2.92
C ASP A 164 -28.94 -8.29 1.64
N ARG A 165 -28.21 -8.79 0.63
CA ARG A 165 -27.82 -8.01 -0.56
C ARG A 165 -29.01 -7.68 -1.46
N GLU A 166 -28.96 -6.50 -2.08
CA GLU A 166 -29.92 -6.10 -3.10
C GLU A 166 -29.87 -7.04 -4.31
N GLU A 167 -31.04 -7.30 -4.92
CA GLU A 167 -31.21 -8.29 -6.01
C GLU A 167 -30.22 -8.09 -7.15
N GLU A 168 -29.91 -6.82 -7.49
CA GLU A 168 -28.99 -6.49 -8.57
C GLU A 168 -27.53 -6.90 -8.31
N TYR A 169 -27.13 -7.21 -7.07
CA TYR A 169 -25.76 -7.61 -6.73
C TYR A 169 -25.63 -9.10 -6.37
N GLN A 170 -26.74 -9.81 -6.20
CA GLN A 170 -26.74 -11.20 -5.70
C GLN A 170 -26.08 -12.21 -6.65
N TYR A 171 -25.72 -11.82 -7.88
CA TYR A 171 -25.18 -12.72 -8.89
C TYR A 171 -23.64 -12.85 -8.87
N TYR A 172 -22.92 -12.01 -8.13
CA TYR A 172 -21.45 -12.02 -8.08
C TYR A 172 -20.92 -11.80 -6.66
N ALA A 173 -19.71 -12.26 -6.41
CA ALA A 173 -18.91 -12.03 -5.22
C ALA A 173 -17.43 -11.98 -5.64
N HIS A 174 -16.50 -11.82 -4.70
CA HIS A 174 -15.09 -11.71 -5.02
C HIS A 174 -14.55 -12.93 -5.76
N GLY A 175 -13.62 -12.67 -6.68
CA GLY A 175 -13.02 -13.68 -7.54
C GLY A 175 -13.89 -14.10 -8.72
N TYR A 176 -15.01 -13.42 -9.01
CA TYR A 176 -15.98 -13.79 -10.06
C TYR A 176 -15.34 -14.09 -11.43
N PHE A 177 -14.27 -13.39 -11.79
CA PHE A 177 -13.54 -13.58 -13.04
C PHE A 177 -12.33 -14.51 -12.93
N SER A 178 -12.21 -15.29 -11.87
CA SER A 178 -11.17 -16.33 -11.77
C SER A 178 -11.53 -17.53 -12.63
N TYR A 179 -10.55 -18.13 -13.27
CA TYR A 179 -10.76 -19.29 -14.14
C TYR A 179 -9.46 -20.07 -14.39
N VAL A 180 -9.62 -21.32 -14.80
CA VAL A 180 -8.50 -22.19 -15.18
C VAL A 180 -8.56 -22.48 -16.67
N SER A 181 -7.41 -22.38 -17.33
CA SER A 181 -7.23 -22.74 -18.73
C SER A 181 -6.12 -23.75 -18.92
N ARG A 182 -6.14 -24.48 -20.03
CA ARG A 182 -5.10 -25.45 -20.36
C ARG A 182 -4.70 -25.39 -21.83
N ILE A 183 -3.41 -25.18 -22.06
CA ILE A 183 -2.77 -25.35 -23.38
C ILE A 183 -2.12 -26.73 -23.39
N LYS A 184 -2.62 -27.65 -24.22
CA LYS A 184 -2.07 -29.01 -24.32
C LYS A 184 -0.71 -28.98 -25.04
N SER A 185 0.25 -29.78 -24.59
CA SER A 185 1.49 -30.02 -25.32
C SER A 185 1.23 -30.83 -26.60
N GLU A 186 1.96 -30.52 -27.67
CA GLU A 186 1.95 -31.33 -28.89
C GLU A 186 2.80 -32.60 -28.77
N VAL A 187 3.70 -32.66 -27.78
CA VAL A 187 4.73 -33.71 -27.66
C VAL A 187 4.24 -34.88 -26.80
N ASN A 188 3.51 -34.61 -25.72
CA ASN A 188 3.02 -35.63 -24.80
C ASN A 188 1.71 -35.17 -24.12
N ASP A 189 1.20 -35.96 -23.16
CA ASP A 189 -0.09 -35.68 -22.50
C ASP A 189 -0.07 -34.54 -21.47
N SER A 190 1.09 -33.91 -21.23
CA SER A 190 1.21 -32.69 -20.41
C SER A 190 0.77 -31.43 -21.17
N GLY A 191 1.03 -30.27 -20.57
CA GLY A 191 0.72 -28.97 -21.12
C GLY A 191 1.08 -27.85 -20.15
N LEU A 192 0.48 -26.69 -20.36
CA LEU A 192 0.50 -25.55 -19.46
C LEU A 192 -0.92 -25.33 -18.93
N THR A 193 -1.10 -25.46 -17.62
CA THR A 193 -2.29 -24.99 -16.92
C THR A 193 -2.05 -23.55 -16.44
N ILE A 194 -3.01 -22.67 -16.74
CA ILE A 194 -3.02 -21.28 -16.31
C ILE A 194 -4.17 -21.12 -15.32
N ILE A 195 -3.88 -20.71 -14.10
CA ILE A 195 -4.88 -20.39 -13.08
C ILE A 195 -4.91 -18.87 -12.93
N ALA A 196 -5.95 -18.26 -13.48
CA ALA A 196 -6.15 -16.82 -13.39
C ALA A 196 -6.99 -16.51 -12.16
N LEU A 197 -6.43 -15.71 -11.24
CA LEU A 197 -7.02 -15.32 -9.97
C LEU A 197 -7.39 -13.85 -10.04
N ASP A 198 -8.69 -13.59 -10.11
CA ASP A 198 -9.23 -12.27 -9.97
C ASP A 198 -9.08 -11.81 -8.52
N THR A 199 -8.16 -10.88 -8.30
CA THR A 199 -7.81 -10.33 -6.98
C THR A 199 -8.45 -8.97 -6.73
N SER A 200 -9.23 -8.46 -7.68
CA SER A 200 -9.82 -7.12 -7.61
C SER A 200 -11.00 -7.09 -6.66
N ILE A 201 -11.13 -5.99 -5.92
CA ILE A 201 -12.20 -5.83 -4.92
C ILE A 201 -13.27 -4.89 -5.45
N TYR A 202 -14.40 -5.48 -5.83
CA TYR A 202 -15.57 -4.77 -6.33
C TYR A 202 -16.92 -5.29 -5.80
N SER A 203 -16.87 -6.21 -4.82
CA SER A 203 -18.02 -6.80 -4.15
C SER A 203 -17.97 -6.60 -2.63
N ILE A 204 -19.14 -6.65 -2.00
CA ILE A 204 -19.36 -6.40 -0.57
C ILE A 204 -18.51 -7.24 0.39
N ASP A 205 -18.17 -8.48 0.02
CA ASP A 205 -17.54 -9.46 0.89
C ASP A 205 -16.08 -9.12 1.26
N THR A 206 -15.38 -8.42 0.38
CA THR A 206 -13.97 -8.03 0.57
C THR A 206 -13.78 -6.51 0.57
N GLU A 207 -14.79 -5.73 0.20
CA GLU A 207 -14.78 -4.28 0.34
C GLU A 207 -14.82 -3.86 1.82
N GLN A 208 -13.98 -2.89 2.18
CA GLN A 208 -13.74 -2.52 3.58
C GLN A 208 -14.99 -2.01 4.31
N SER A 209 -15.88 -1.33 3.60
CA SER A 209 -17.13 -0.78 4.13
C SER A 209 -18.34 -1.68 3.83
N HIS A 210 -18.11 -2.89 3.33
CA HIS A 210 -19.13 -3.82 2.90
C HIS A 210 -20.16 -3.19 1.95
N LYS A 211 -19.67 -2.66 0.82
CA LYS A 211 -20.51 -2.15 -0.26
C LYS A 211 -20.19 -2.82 -1.59
N ASP A 212 -21.23 -3.23 -2.28
CA ASP A 212 -21.16 -3.56 -3.70
C ASP A 212 -20.97 -2.31 -4.56
N ASN A 213 -20.66 -2.52 -5.84
CA ASN A 213 -20.48 -1.45 -6.81
C ASN A 213 -19.44 -0.43 -6.32
N ARG A 214 -18.21 -0.91 -6.10
CA ARG A 214 -17.07 -0.09 -5.66
C ARG A 214 -15.80 -0.48 -6.39
N GLU A 215 -14.92 0.49 -6.55
CA GLU A 215 -13.52 0.30 -6.90
C GLU A 215 -12.63 0.42 -5.66
N ASN A 216 -11.59 -0.42 -5.56
CA ASN A 216 -10.64 -0.39 -4.45
C ASN A 216 -9.23 -0.64 -4.96
N VAL A 217 -8.30 0.23 -4.59
CA VAL A 217 -6.86 0.03 -4.88
C VAL A 217 -6.31 -1.29 -4.30
N PRO A 218 -6.60 -1.70 -3.04
CA PRO A 218 -6.09 -2.97 -2.54
C PRO A 218 -6.79 -4.18 -3.15
N GLY A 219 -5.99 -5.23 -3.36
CA GLY A 219 -6.47 -6.54 -3.77
C GLY A 219 -6.82 -7.45 -2.59
N SER A 220 -7.49 -8.56 -2.90
CA SER A 220 -7.82 -9.61 -1.94
C SER A 220 -7.67 -10.97 -2.59
N ILE A 221 -7.52 -12.00 -1.76
CA ILE A 221 -7.74 -13.39 -2.15
C ILE A 221 -8.46 -14.12 -1.01
N THR A 222 -9.62 -14.71 -1.31
CA THR A 222 -10.44 -15.37 -0.27
C THR A 222 -10.01 -16.82 -0.06
N LEU A 223 -10.36 -17.37 1.11
CA LEU A 223 -10.13 -18.78 1.41
C LEU A 223 -10.83 -19.71 0.40
N ASP A 224 -12.08 -19.42 0.03
CA ASP A 224 -12.83 -20.25 -0.92
C ASP A 224 -12.26 -20.18 -2.33
N GLN A 225 -11.74 -19.03 -2.76
CA GLN A 225 -11.00 -18.91 -4.02
C GLN A 225 -9.71 -19.73 -3.99
N MET A 226 -8.99 -19.72 -2.86
CA MET A 226 -7.77 -20.52 -2.68
C MET A 226 -8.06 -22.03 -2.63
N ARG A 227 -9.15 -22.46 -1.99
CA ARG A 227 -9.60 -23.87 -2.01
C ARG A 227 -9.80 -24.35 -3.44
N TRP A 228 -10.53 -23.58 -4.24
CA TRP A 228 -10.74 -23.88 -5.64
C TRP A 228 -9.41 -23.91 -6.42
N ALA A 229 -8.52 -22.94 -6.20
CA ALA A 229 -7.21 -22.92 -6.86
C ALA A 229 -6.38 -24.17 -6.53
N VAL A 230 -6.38 -24.63 -5.28
CA VAL A 230 -5.68 -25.86 -4.85
C VAL A 230 -6.25 -27.11 -5.53
N GLU A 231 -7.57 -27.20 -5.72
CA GLU A 231 -8.17 -28.29 -6.52
C GLU A 231 -7.66 -28.26 -7.96
N LYS A 232 -7.63 -27.09 -8.60
CA LYS A 232 -7.15 -26.95 -9.98
C LYS A 232 -5.64 -27.23 -10.11
N ILE A 233 -4.84 -26.87 -9.10
CA ILE A 233 -3.41 -27.20 -9.03
C ILE A 233 -3.22 -28.72 -8.98
N GLU A 234 -3.99 -29.42 -8.14
CA GLU A 234 -3.91 -30.88 -8.03
C GLU A 234 -4.29 -31.58 -9.34
N GLU A 235 -5.36 -31.13 -10.01
CA GLU A 235 -5.74 -31.62 -11.33
C GLU A 235 -4.63 -31.40 -12.39
N ALA A 236 -3.95 -30.26 -12.35
CA ALA A 236 -2.83 -29.95 -13.24
C ALA A 236 -1.62 -30.86 -12.99
N LYS A 237 -1.30 -31.13 -11.72
CA LYS A 237 -0.22 -32.05 -11.33
C LYS A 237 -0.48 -33.47 -11.79
N GLN A 238 -1.72 -33.96 -11.71
CA GLN A 238 -2.10 -35.28 -12.23
C GLN A 238 -1.83 -35.41 -13.74
N ARG A 239 -1.91 -34.28 -14.47
CA ARG A 239 -1.60 -34.21 -15.90
C ARG A 239 -0.13 -33.88 -16.19
N LYS A 240 0.70 -33.67 -15.16
CA LYS A 240 2.10 -33.21 -15.25
C LYS A 240 2.23 -31.89 -16.01
N ASP A 241 1.21 -31.04 -15.93
CA ASP A 241 1.21 -29.73 -16.58
C ASP A 241 2.13 -28.77 -15.82
N LEU A 242 2.84 -27.89 -16.54
CA LEU A 242 3.40 -26.66 -15.98
C LEU A 242 2.26 -25.79 -15.46
N ILE A 243 2.44 -25.14 -14.31
CA ILE A 243 1.41 -24.31 -13.70
C ILE A 243 1.88 -22.86 -13.63
N PHE A 244 1.16 -21.97 -14.32
CA PHE A 244 1.28 -20.53 -14.16
C PHE A 244 0.06 -20.00 -13.42
N VAL A 245 0.30 -19.15 -12.42
CA VAL A 245 -0.76 -18.36 -11.79
C VAL A 245 -0.69 -16.94 -12.34
N MET A 246 -1.85 -16.36 -12.66
CA MET A 246 -1.97 -14.95 -13.04
C MET A 246 -2.80 -14.25 -11.98
N ALA A 247 -2.37 -13.08 -11.52
CA ALA A 247 -3.14 -12.22 -10.62
C ALA A 247 -2.84 -10.77 -10.94
N HIS A 248 -3.78 -9.84 -10.72
CA HIS A 248 -3.48 -8.42 -10.91
C HIS A 248 -2.56 -7.87 -9.81
N HIS A 249 -2.93 -8.08 -8.55
CA HIS A 249 -2.16 -7.63 -7.40
C HIS A 249 -1.04 -8.62 -7.04
N ALA A 250 0.06 -8.10 -6.49
CA ALA A 250 1.14 -8.92 -5.97
C ALA A 250 0.68 -9.78 -4.78
N LEU A 251 1.19 -11.01 -4.70
CA LEU A 251 0.89 -11.95 -3.60
C LEU A 251 1.96 -11.91 -2.50
N MET A 252 3.06 -11.21 -2.77
CA MET A 252 4.14 -10.92 -1.83
C MET A 252 4.75 -9.55 -2.17
N PRO A 253 5.56 -8.94 -1.28
CA PRO A 253 6.35 -7.75 -1.63
C PRO A 253 7.39 -8.05 -2.72
N ASN A 254 7.48 -7.22 -3.77
CA ASN A 254 8.44 -7.34 -4.87
C ASN A 254 9.83 -6.76 -4.56
N PHE A 255 9.94 -5.83 -3.61
CA PHE A 255 11.22 -5.37 -3.08
C PHE A 255 11.18 -5.13 -1.56
N ARG A 256 12.37 -5.12 -0.95
CA ARG A 256 12.52 -4.91 0.49
C ARG A 256 11.86 -3.59 0.89
N ASN A 257 10.92 -3.65 1.82
CA ASN A 257 10.15 -2.50 2.31
C ASN A 257 9.12 -1.91 1.31
N GLN A 258 8.64 -2.63 0.29
CA GLN A 258 7.49 -2.16 -0.52
C GLN A 258 6.25 -1.91 0.34
N GLU A 259 6.04 -2.74 1.37
CA GLU A 259 4.97 -2.60 2.38
C GLU A 259 4.94 -1.22 3.06
N LEU A 260 6.09 -0.55 3.10
CA LEU A 260 6.35 0.72 3.78
C LEU A 260 5.64 1.92 3.17
N VAL A 261 5.66 1.95 1.84
CA VAL A 261 5.24 3.08 1.02
C VAL A 261 4.07 2.69 0.11
N PHE A 262 3.90 1.39 -0.16
CA PHE A 262 2.98 0.83 -1.15
C PHE A 262 2.19 -0.38 -0.61
N SER A 263 1.80 -0.37 0.67
CA SER A 263 0.97 -1.42 1.27
C SER A 263 -0.35 -1.74 0.52
N PRO A 264 -1.07 -0.79 -0.13
CA PRO A 264 -2.28 -1.15 -0.87
C PRO A 264 -1.98 -1.84 -2.20
N PHE A 265 -0.71 -2.04 -2.60
CA PHE A 265 -0.34 -2.65 -3.87
C PHE A 265 -0.08 -4.16 -3.79
N ILE A 266 -0.40 -4.77 -2.65
CA ILE A 266 -0.30 -6.21 -2.37
C ILE A 266 -1.68 -6.64 -1.86
N ILE A 267 -2.08 -7.90 -2.09
CA ILE A 267 -3.34 -8.42 -1.54
C ILE A 267 -3.39 -8.27 0.00
N LYS A 268 -4.58 -8.02 0.56
CA LYS A 268 -4.79 -7.83 2.01
C LYS A 268 -4.31 -9.03 2.83
N GLU A 269 -4.47 -10.24 2.31
CA GLU A 269 -4.23 -11.50 3.01
C GLU A 269 -2.79 -12.00 2.91
N TRP A 270 -1.85 -11.26 2.31
CA TRP A 270 -0.52 -11.76 2.00
C TRP A 270 0.28 -12.28 3.22
N ARG A 271 0.04 -11.74 4.42
CA ARG A 271 0.58 -12.20 5.72
C ARG A 271 -0.39 -13.03 6.54
N THR A 272 -1.64 -13.13 6.10
CA THR A 272 -2.70 -13.83 6.83
C THR A 272 -2.62 -15.31 6.54
N LYS A 273 -2.34 -16.11 7.58
CA LYS A 273 -2.40 -17.56 7.47
C LYS A 273 -3.86 -18.00 7.45
N PHE A 274 -4.25 -18.75 6.43
CA PHE A 274 -5.57 -19.33 6.33
C PHE A 274 -5.79 -20.41 7.38
N ILE A 275 -7.01 -20.51 7.89
CA ILE A 275 -7.44 -21.59 8.79
C ILE A 275 -8.40 -22.46 8.01
N ASP A 276 -8.03 -23.72 7.82
CA ASP A 276 -8.77 -24.67 6.99
C ASP A 276 -8.64 -26.10 7.53
N ASP A 277 -9.55 -26.99 7.10
CA ASP A 277 -9.44 -28.41 7.37
C ASP A 277 -8.46 -29.10 6.40
N ASP A 278 -8.25 -28.52 5.20
CA ASP A 278 -7.28 -28.99 4.23
C ASP A 278 -5.84 -28.62 4.67
N PRO A 279 -4.97 -29.60 4.99
CA PRO A 279 -3.60 -29.34 5.43
C PRO A 279 -2.73 -28.67 4.36
N ARG A 280 -3.14 -28.70 3.08
CA ARG A 280 -2.47 -27.98 2.00
C ARG A 280 -2.64 -26.47 2.12
N ILE A 281 -3.66 -26.02 2.85
CA ILE A 281 -4.05 -24.60 3.02
C ILE A 281 -3.86 -24.14 4.47
N ASN A 282 -4.16 -25.00 5.43
CA ASN A 282 -4.21 -24.65 6.84
C ASN A 282 -2.87 -24.13 7.38
N ASN A 283 -2.93 -23.03 8.13
CA ASN A 283 -1.80 -22.33 8.74
C ASN A 283 -0.74 -21.85 7.72
N LYS A 284 -1.18 -21.53 6.49
CA LYS A 284 -0.34 -21.00 5.42
C LYS A 284 -0.92 -19.71 4.85
N THR A 285 -0.04 -18.76 4.54
CA THR A 285 -0.36 -17.56 3.75
C THR A 285 -0.67 -17.93 2.29
N PRO A 286 -1.34 -17.07 1.50
CA PRO A 286 -1.66 -17.37 0.11
C PRO A 286 -0.45 -17.83 -0.71
N ILE A 287 0.71 -17.18 -0.55
CA ILE A 287 1.91 -17.53 -1.31
C ILE A 287 2.54 -18.85 -0.84
N GLU A 288 2.46 -19.18 0.45
CA GLU A 288 2.87 -20.48 0.98
C GLU A 288 1.98 -21.60 0.45
N VAL A 289 0.67 -21.37 0.33
CA VAL A 289 -0.25 -22.34 -0.28
C VAL A 289 0.17 -22.61 -1.72
N LEU A 290 0.39 -21.58 -2.54
CA LEU A 290 0.82 -21.76 -3.92
C LEU A 290 2.18 -22.49 -4.02
N ALA A 291 3.18 -22.04 -3.26
CA ALA A 291 4.52 -22.63 -3.28
C ALA A 291 4.50 -24.11 -2.87
N ASP A 292 3.82 -24.45 -1.77
CA ASP A 292 3.78 -25.80 -1.23
C ASP A 292 2.91 -26.77 -2.03
N ASN A 293 1.98 -26.25 -2.84
CA ASN A 293 1.22 -27.05 -3.77
C ASN A 293 1.90 -27.17 -5.15
N GLY A 294 3.12 -26.65 -5.31
CA GLY A 294 3.96 -26.87 -6.50
C GLY A 294 3.90 -25.77 -7.55
N VAL A 295 3.28 -24.63 -7.28
CA VAL A 295 3.32 -23.46 -8.18
C VAL A 295 4.71 -22.82 -8.12
N LYS A 296 5.30 -22.58 -9.30
CA LYS A 296 6.62 -21.95 -9.43
C LYS A 296 6.58 -20.51 -9.92
N PHE A 297 5.55 -20.14 -10.69
CA PHE A 297 5.44 -18.81 -11.29
C PHE A 297 4.06 -18.21 -11.05
N VAL A 298 4.08 -16.98 -10.54
CA VAL A 298 2.94 -16.07 -10.46
C VAL A 298 3.28 -14.88 -11.36
N PHE A 299 2.37 -14.46 -12.22
CA PHE A 299 2.55 -13.28 -13.08
C PHE A 299 1.60 -12.18 -12.61
N THR A 300 2.17 -11.03 -12.23
CA THR A 300 1.43 -9.92 -11.60
C THR A 300 1.71 -8.56 -12.24
N GLY A 301 0.93 -7.56 -11.82
CA GLY A 301 0.97 -6.16 -12.28
C GLY A 301 0.80 -5.16 -11.15
N HIS A 302 -0.04 -4.15 -11.35
CA HIS A 302 -0.59 -3.21 -10.36
C HIS A 302 0.38 -2.16 -9.79
N LEU A 303 1.58 -2.55 -9.34
CA LEU A 303 2.55 -1.57 -8.80
C LEU A 303 3.23 -0.75 -9.93
N HIS A 304 3.16 -1.22 -11.18
CA HIS A 304 3.84 -0.69 -12.38
C HIS A 304 5.38 -0.80 -12.33
N GLU A 305 5.90 -1.65 -11.46
CA GLU A 305 7.34 -1.96 -11.38
C GLU A 305 7.62 -3.24 -12.17
N ASN A 306 8.78 -3.28 -12.81
CA ASN A 306 9.20 -4.43 -13.60
C ASN A 306 10.21 -5.26 -12.80
N GLY A 307 9.70 -6.11 -11.91
CA GLY A 307 10.50 -6.88 -10.96
C GLY A 307 10.24 -8.39 -11.00
N THR A 308 11.05 -9.14 -10.27
CA THR A 308 10.76 -10.55 -9.96
C THR A 308 11.19 -10.85 -8.53
N ALA A 309 10.22 -11.15 -7.66
CA ALA A 309 10.48 -11.61 -6.32
C ALA A 309 10.58 -13.14 -6.24
N LYS A 310 11.38 -13.62 -5.30
CA LYS A 310 11.54 -15.03 -4.96
C LYS A 310 11.09 -15.25 -3.53
N TYR A 311 10.20 -16.21 -3.34
CA TYR A 311 9.83 -16.71 -2.01
C TYR A 311 10.26 -18.16 -1.84
N VAL A 312 10.66 -18.51 -0.62
CA VAL A 312 10.96 -19.89 -0.21
C VAL A 312 10.10 -20.20 1.01
N SER A 313 9.23 -21.19 0.90
CA SER A 313 8.36 -21.61 2.00
C SER A 313 9.16 -22.29 3.12
N GLU A 314 8.52 -22.48 4.28
CA GLU A 314 9.11 -23.23 5.40
C GLU A 314 9.49 -24.67 5.02
N LEU A 315 8.81 -25.25 4.02
CA LEU A 315 9.11 -26.59 3.47
C LEU A 315 10.24 -26.57 2.42
N GLY A 316 10.82 -25.41 2.12
CA GLY A 316 11.88 -25.24 1.12
C GLY A 316 11.37 -25.09 -0.31
N ASN A 317 10.05 -24.96 -0.53
CA ASN A 317 9.49 -24.80 -1.86
C ASN A 317 9.66 -23.37 -2.37
N VAL A 318 10.19 -23.23 -3.58
CA VAL A 318 10.43 -21.94 -4.22
C VAL A 318 9.26 -21.56 -5.14
N VAL A 319 8.82 -20.30 -5.07
CA VAL A 319 7.90 -19.65 -6.01
C VAL A 319 8.43 -18.26 -6.39
N TYR A 320 8.20 -17.85 -7.63
CA TYR A 320 8.59 -16.55 -8.17
C TYR A 320 7.35 -15.72 -8.51
N ASP A 321 7.29 -14.49 -8.01
CA ASP A 321 6.31 -13.48 -8.44
C ASP A 321 6.98 -12.60 -9.50
N VAL A 322 6.53 -12.73 -10.74
CA VAL A 322 7.07 -12.12 -11.95
C VAL A 322 6.19 -10.92 -12.29
N GLN A 323 6.43 -9.79 -11.61
CA GLN A 323 5.65 -8.56 -11.80
C GLN A 323 6.08 -7.79 -13.06
N THR A 324 5.17 -7.62 -14.01
CA THR A 324 5.41 -6.84 -15.23
C THR A 324 5.05 -5.38 -15.00
N GLY A 325 5.91 -4.45 -15.44
CA GLY A 325 5.62 -3.02 -15.36
C GLY A 325 4.53 -2.57 -16.33
N SER A 326 4.12 -1.30 -16.23
CA SER A 326 3.04 -0.74 -17.05
C SER A 326 3.55 -0.18 -18.38
N THR A 327 2.81 -0.37 -19.47
CA THR A 327 3.15 0.22 -20.78
C THR A 327 2.95 1.74 -20.84
N VAL A 328 2.42 2.37 -19.78
CA VAL A 328 2.21 3.82 -19.69
C VAL A 328 3.01 4.46 -18.56
N THR A 329 3.90 3.71 -17.91
CA THR A 329 4.82 4.22 -16.89
C THR A 329 6.24 3.76 -17.24
N TYR A 330 7.25 4.61 -17.02
CA TYR A 330 8.64 4.24 -17.26
C TYR A 330 8.97 2.88 -16.61
N PRO A 331 9.68 1.96 -17.30
CA PRO A 331 10.30 2.10 -18.63
C PRO A 331 9.46 1.60 -19.82
N LEU A 332 8.13 1.49 -19.69
CA LEU A 332 7.22 0.98 -20.72
C LEU A 332 7.50 -0.49 -21.14
N PRO A 333 7.59 -1.46 -20.19
CA PRO A 333 8.02 -2.82 -20.50
C PRO A 333 6.89 -3.73 -21.03
N ILE A 334 7.30 -4.73 -21.80
CA ILE A 334 6.55 -5.92 -22.20
C ILE A 334 7.40 -7.14 -21.82
N ARG A 335 6.80 -8.25 -21.37
CA ARG A 335 7.53 -9.51 -21.14
C ARG A 335 7.17 -10.57 -22.17
N HIS A 336 8.15 -11.39 -22.52
CA HIS A 336 8.02 -12.53 -23.41
C HIS A 336 8.50 -13.79 -22.73
N ILE A 337 7.78 -14.90 -22.92
CA ILE A 337 8.03 -16.16 -22.26
C ILE A 337 8.16 -17.26 -23.32
N LYS A 338 9.26 -18.01 -23.25
CA LYS A 338 9.45 -19.25 -24.01
C LYS A 338 9.44 -20.42 -23.04
N ILE A 339 8.69 -21.47 -23.38
CA ILE A 339 8.57 -22.71 -22.62
C ILE A 339 9.15 -23.84 -23.46
N ILE A 340 10.05 -24.63 -22.87
CA ILE A 340 10.57 -25.85 -23.47
C ILE A 340 10.15 -27.02 -22.59
N ASN A 341 9.32 -27.91 -23.13
CA ASN A 341 8.93 -29.14 -22.46
C ASN A 341 10.08 -30.15 -22.52
N LYS A 342 10.63 -30.53 -21.37
CA LYS A 342 11.71 -31.53 -21.24
C LYS A 342 11.27 -32.71 -20.37
N LEU A 343 9.97 -32.99 -20.26
CA LEU A 343 9.47 -34.06 -19.40
C LEU A 343 10.06 -35.44 -19.73
N GLU A 344 10.31 -35.74 -21.01
CA GLU A 344 10.88 -37.04 -21.42
C GLU A 344 12.40 -37.12 -21.23
N GLU A 345 13.09 -35.98 -21.19
CA GLU A 345 14.56 -35.90 -21.08
C GLU A 345 15.00 -35.75 -19.63
N THR A 346 14.39 -34.79 -18.93
CA THR A 346 14.77 -34.33 -17.60
C THR A 346 13.60 -34.23 -16.63
N SER A 347 12.42 -34.77 -16.95
CA SER A 347 11.25 -34.74 -16.05
C SER A 347 10.84 -33.31 -15.61
N GLY A 348 10.91 -32.32 -16.50
CA GLY A 348 10.43 -30.98 -16.20
C GLY A 348 10.33 -30.01 -17.39
N PHE A 349 10.36 -28.71 -17.10
CA PHE A 349 10.21 -27.63 -18.07
C PHE A 349 11.33 -26.61 -17.91
N GLU A 350 11.77 -26.03 -19.02
CA GLU A 350 12.58 -24.81 -19.01
C GLU A 350 11.70 -23.60 -19.37
N VAL A 351 11.73 -22.58 -18.53
CA VAL A 351 11.03 -21.31 -18.77
C VAL A 351 12.05 -20.20 -18.91
N TYR A 352 11.92 -19.44 -19.98
CA TYR A 352 12.79 -18.34 -20.37
C TYR A 352 11.94 -17.08 -20.42
N ILE A 353 12.36 -16.03 -19.73
CA ILE A 353 11.63 -14.76 -19.69
C ILE A 353 12.56 -13.66 -20.19
N LYS A 354 12.06 -12.84 -21.13
CA LYS A 354 12.73 -11.66 -21.68
C LYS A 354 11.85 -10.44 -21.44
N THR A 355 12.45 -9.31 -21.05
CA THR A 355 11.77 -8.01 -21.11
C THR A 355 12.16 -7.30 -22.40
N ASP A 356 11.19 -6.72 -23.08
CA ASP A 356 11.39 -5.76 -24.17
C ASP A 356 10.74 -4.43 -23.78
N LEU A 357 11.23 -3.31 -24.31
CA LEU A 357 10.77 -1.98 -23.95
C LEU A 357 10.18 -1.27 -25.18
N ILE A 358 9.16 -0.44 -24.99
CA ILE A 358 8.75 0.49 -26.03
C ILE A 358 9.84 1.55 -26.17
N LYS A 359 10.62 1.48 -27.26
CA LYS A 359 11.74 2.41 -27.54
C LYS A 359 11.30 3.66 -28.30
N GLU A 360 10.30 3.49 -29.17
CA GLU A 360 9.71 4.53 -30.00
C GLU A 360 8.19 4.30 -30.12
N PHE A 361 7.43 5.38 -30.23
CA PHE A 361 6.00 5.31 -30.49
C PHE A 361 5.48 6.58 -31.18
N THR A 362 4.31 6.47 -31.80
CA THR A 362 3.62 7.60 -32.43
C THR A 362 2.23 7.71 -31.80
N TYR A 363 1.86 8.90 -31.35
CA TYR A 363 0.58 9.13 -30.68
C TYR A 363 -0.11 10.39 -31.19
N ARG A 364 -1.37 10.55 -30.79
CA ARG A 364 -2.16 11.74 -31.09
C ARG A 364 -2.19 12.65 -29.87
N ASN A 365 -1.65 13.85 -29.99
CA ASN A 365 -1.57 14.78 -28.88
C ASN A 365 -2.91 15.50 -28.62
N LEU A 366 -2.94 16.40 -27.64
CA LEU A 366 -4.15 17.12 -27.24
C LEU A 366 -4.71 18.07 -28.33
N ALA A 367 -3.86 18.47 -29.29
CA ALA A 367 -4.26 19.28 -30.44
C ALA A 367 -4.78 18.45 -31.62
N ASP A 368 -4.94 17.12 -31.43
CA ASP A 368 -5.31 16.16 -32.48
C ASP A 368 -4.22 15.99 -33.56
N GLU A 369 -2.98 16.42 -33.26
CA GLU A 369 -1.83 16.29 -34.15
C GLU A 369 -1.07 14.98 -33.87
N ILE A 370 -0.43 14.44 -34.91
CA ILE A 370 0.40 13.24 -34.78
C ILE A 370 1.80 13.65 -34.33
N GLU A 371 2.25 13.06 -33.23
CA GLU A 371 3.57 13.29 -32.64
C GLU A 371 4.35 11.99 -32.61
N ILE A 372 5.64 12.07 -32.98
CA ILE A 372 6.55 10.93 -33.04
C ILE A 372 7.56 11.09 -31.91
N VAL A 373 7.68 10.05 -31.09
CA VAL A 373 8.64 9.98 -30.00
C VAL A 373 9.68 8.91 -30.36
N ASP A 374 10.85 9.36 -30.79
CA ASP A 374 11.97 8.49 -31.20
C ASP A 374 12.80 7.96 -30.01
N ASP A 375 12.61 8.56 -28.82
CA ASP A 375 13.25 8.15 -27.57
C ASP A 375 12.21 8.16 -26.44
N ALA A 376 11.48 7.06 -26.35
CA ALA A 376 10.41 6.89 -25.37
C ALA A 376 10.92 6.90 -23.93
N ILE A 377 12.17 6.51 -23.70
CA ILE A 377 12.78 6.44 -22.38
C ILE A 377 12.97 7.84 -21.81
N ASN A 378 13.69 8.71 -22.52
CA ASN A 378 13.91 10.09 -22.07
C ASN A 378 12.59 10.86 -22.01
N TYR A 379 11.71 10.68 -22.99
CA TYR A 379 10.38 11.28 -23.00
C TYR A 379 9.57 10.94 -21.74
N THR A 380 9.59 9.67 -21.32
CA THR A 380 8.82 9.24 -20.16
C THR A 380 9.43 9.74 -18.85
N ILE A 381 10.77 9.77 -18.74
CA ILE A 381 11.47 10.29 -17.56
C ILE A 381 11.13 11.76 -17.32
N GLU A 382 11.09 12.59 -18.37
CA GLU A 382 10.73 14.01 -18.26
C GLU A 382 9.28 14.23 -17.80
N LYS A 383 8.40 13.27 -18.06
CA LYS A 383 6.97 13.32 -17.71
C LYS A 383 6.62 12.58 -16.41
N GLN A 384 7.55 11.89 -15.77
CA GLN A 384 7.27 11.24 -14.48
C GLN A 384 6.98 12.26 -13.38
N LEU A 385 6.02 11.91 -12.51
CA LEU A 385 5.79 12.65 -11.27
C LEU A 385 7.06 12.69 -10.44
N SER A 386 7.35 13.87 -9.91
CA SER A 386 8.45 14.07 -8.99
C SER A 386 8.17 13.33 -7.66
N LEU A 387 9.17 12.92 -6.89
CA LEU A 387 8.97 12.27 -5.57
C LEU A 387 8.00 13.06 -4.67
N ARG A 388 8.04 14.39 -4.80
CA ARG A 388 7.18 15.33 -4.09
C ARG A 388 5.70 15.12 -4.44
N ASP A 389 5.40 14.92 -5.72
CA ASP A 389 4.03 14.73 -6.21
C ASP A 389 3.46 13.38 -5.74
N VAL A 390 4.29 12.33 -5.74
CA VAL A 390 3.89 11.01 -5.23
C VAL A 390 3.59 11.04 -3.74
N LEU A 391 4.43 11.69 -2.93
CA LEU A 391 4.21 11.79 -1.48
C LEU A 391 3.02 12.71 -1.13
N HIS A 392 2.85 13.81 -1.86
CA HIS A 392 1.69 14.69 -1.72
C HIS A 392 0.37 13.95 -2.07
N ASN A 393 0.36 13.15 -3.15
CA ASN A 393 -0.80 12.37 -3.55
C ASN A 393 -1.11 11.25 -2.55
N TYR A 394 -0.09 10.53 -2.06
CA TYR A 394 -0.26 9.48 -1.05
C TYR A 394 -0.96 10.01 0.21
N ILE A 395 -0.54 11.16 0.74
CA ILE A 395 -1.13 11.70 1.97
C ILE A 395 -2.50 12.29 1.77
N ARG A 396 -2.79 12.85 0.59
CA ARG A 396 -4.17 13.19 0.23
C ARG A 396 -5.07 11.96 0.17
N ILE A 397 -4.58 10.85 -0.40
CA ILE A 397 -5.31 9.57 -0.43
C ILE A 397 -5.54 9.03 0.97
N GLN A 398 -4.52 9.03 1.84
CA GLN A 398 -4.66 8.56 3.22
C GLN A 398 -5.56 9.49 4.05
N ALA A 399 -5.40 10.80 3.94
CA ALA A 399 -6.23 11.75 4.67
C ALA A 399 -7.71 11.68 4.24
N ASN A 400 -7.98 11.35 2.97
CA ASN A 400 -9.33 11.20 2.43
C ASN A 400 -9.87 9.75 2.49
N ASN A 401 -9.14 8.82 3.11
CA ASN A 401 -9.60 7.44 3.25
C ASN A 401 -10.86 7.42 4.14
N PRO A 402 -11.94 6.73 3.73
CA PRO A 402 -13.17 6.63 4.52
C PRO A 402 -12.97 6.16 5.97
N LYS A 403 -11.95 5.32 6.22
CA LYS A 403 -11.55 4.87 7.57
C LYS A 403 -11.15 6.02 8.49
N TYR A 404 -10.63 7.11 7.92
CA TYR A 404 -10.14 8.29 8.64
C TYR A 404 -11.06 9.51 8.51
N ALA A 405 -12.17 9.41 7.76
CA ALA A 405 -13.18 10.46 7.66
C ALA A 405 -13.89 10.74 9.02
N HIS A 406 -13.89 9.74 9.91
CA HIS A 406 -14.45 9.81 11.26
C HIS A 406 -13.54 9.10 12.28
N ILE A 407 -12.31 9.59 12.46
CA ILE A 407 -11.44 9.06 13.51
C ILE A 407 -12.08 9.33 14.87
N ASN A 408 -12.25 8.27 15.65
CA ASN A 408 -12.55 8.37 17.08
C ASN A 408 -11.31 7.87 17.82
N LEU A 409 -10.51 8.79 18.36
CA LEU A 409 -9.24 8.47 19.00
C LEU A 409 -9.40 7.55 20.20
N LYS A 410 -10.51 7.68 20.93
CA LYS A 410 -10.68 6.98 22.20
C LYS A 410 -10.74 5.46 22.03
N PRO A 411 -11.64 4.86 21.23
CA PRO A 411 -11.62 3.42 20.93
C PRO A 411 -10.28 2.92 20.40
N LEU A 412 -9.65 3.67 19.50
CA LEU A 412 -8.36 3.30 18.92
C LEU A 412 -7.23 3.24 19.97
N LEU A 413 -7.18 4.23 20.87
CA LEU A 413 -6.20 4.25 21.96
C LEU A 413 -6.44 3.10 22.94
N ILE A 414 -7.71 2.76 23.20
CA ILE A 414 -8.07 1.64 24.07
C ILE A 414 -7.67 0.31 23.43
N GLU A 415 -7.98 0.07 22.16
CA GLU A 415 -7.57 -1.12 21.41
C GLU A 415 -6.04 -1.31 21.49
N LYS A 416 -5.27 -0.27 21.15
CA LYS A 416 -3.80 -0.33 21.21
C LYS A 416 -3.25 -0.51 22.61
N ALA A 417 -3.87 0.09 23.61
CA ALA A 417 -3.48 -0.10 25.00
C ALA A 417 -3.82 -1.51 25.49
N SER A 418 -4.93 -2.09 25.03
CA SER A 418 -5.31 -3.47 25.33
C SER A 418 -4.31 -4.47 24.75
N ASP A 419 -3.92 -4.28 23.49
CA ASP A 419 -2.88 -5.07 22.82
C ASP A 419 -1.55 -4.99 23.56
N PHE A 420 -1.13 -3.77 23.93
CA PHE A 420 0.15 -3.54 24.59
C PHE A 420 0.21 -4.12 26.01
N LEU A 421 -0.91 -4.11 26.73
CA LEU A 421 -1.00 -4.63 28.10
C LEU A 421 -1.47 -6.09 28.16
N ASP A 422 -1.76 -6.71 27.01
CA ASP A 422 -2.37 -8.04 26.88
C ASP A 422 -3.60 -8.19 27.81
N LYS A 423 -4.48 -7.19 27.77
CA LYS A 423 -5.61 -7.09 28.69
C LYS A 423 -6.72 -6.26 28.09
N ASP A 424 -7.96 -6.73 28.21
CA ASP A 424 -9.14 -5.96 27.83
C ASP A 424 -9.32 -4.69 28.69
N ILE A 425 -9.13 -3.53 28.08
CA ILE A 425 -9.30 -2.21 28.71
C ILE A 425 -10.70 -1.68 28.38
N PRO A 426 -11.51 -1.31 29.39
CA PRO A 426 -12.85 -0.83 29.16
C PRO A 426 -12.85 0.59 28.56
N VAL A 427 -13.87 0.90 27.75
CA VAL A 427 -14.06 2.24 27.17
C VAL A 427 -14.31 3.31 28.24
N HIS A 428 -14.84 2.92 29.40
CA HIS A 428 -15.08 3.80 30.54
C HIS A 428 -14.57 3.18 31.84
N GLY A 429 -14.12 4.04 32.74
CA GLY A 429 -13.50 3.69 34.02
C GLY A 429 -12.07 3.16 33.89
N TYR A 430 -11.42 3.32 32.73
CA TYR A 430 -10.05 2.85 32.49
C TYR A 430 -9.03 3.53 33.41
N MET A 431 -9.26 4.80 33.78
CA MET A 431 -8.40 5.47 34.76
C MET A 431 -8.45 4.75 36.11
N ASN A 432 -9.66 4.47 36.61
CA ASN A 432 -9.84 3.87 37.93
C ASN A 432 -9.47 2.37 37.96
N LYS A 433 -9.75 1.64 36.88
CA LYS A 433 -9.59 0.17 36.82
C LYS A 433 -8.19 -0.27 36.35
N ILE A 434 -7.50 0.54 35.56
CA ILE A 434 -6.23 0.16 34.91
C ILE A 434 -5.11 1.13 35.29
N VAL A 435 -5.24 2.41 34.95
CA VAL A 435 -4.11 3.36 35.04
C VAL A 435 -3.68 3.64 36.48
N PHE A 436 -4.62 4.00 37.36
CA PHE A 436 -4.31 4.27 38.76
C PHE A 436 -3.71 3.04 39.48
N PRO A 437 -4.25 1.82 39.33
CA PRO A 437 -3.62 0.60 39.83
C PRO A 437 -2.17 0.40 39.35
N MET A 438 -1.87 0.68 38.08
CA MET A 438 -0.53 0.52 37.52
C MET A 438 0.49 1.49 38.12
N ILE A 439 0.05 2.72 38.41
CA ILE A 439 0.94 3.77 38.95
C ILE A 439 0.95 3.83 40.48
N TYR A 440 0.00 3.18 41.16
CA TYR A 440 -0.19 3.24 42.61
C TYR A 440 1.10 2.99 43.38
N LYS A 441 1.91 2.01 42.94
CA LYS A 441 3.19 1.63 43.56
C LYS A 441 4.27 2.72 43.55
N TYR A 442 4.13 3.76 42.72
CA TYR A 442 5.10 4.87 42.65
C TYR A 442 4.79 6.00 43.64
N PHE A 443 3.73 5.88 44.44
CA PHE A 443 3.30 6.85 45.43
C PHE A 443 3.40 6.29 46.86
N PRO A 444 3.64 7.15 47.87
CA PRO A 444 3.69 8.60 47.80
C PRO A 444 5.01 9.15 47.24
N TYR A 445 4.91 10.17 46.40
CA TYR A 445 6.05 10.88 45.82
C TYR A 445 6.16 12.29 46.43
N LYS A 446 7.37 12.70 46.82
CA LYS A 446 7.62 14.06 47.35
C LYS A 446 8.43 14.86 46.35
N LYS A 447 7.93 16.03 45.96
CA LYS A 447 8.63 16.96 45.07
C LYS A 447 8.86 18.31 45.76
N LYS A 448 10.07 18.86 45.62
CA LYS A 448 10.42 20.20 46.11
C LYS A 448 9.43 21.21 45.52
N TYR A 449 8.81 22.04 46.36
CA TYR A 449 7.81 23.06 46.02
C TYR A 449 6.38 22.60 45.64
N VAL A 450 6.13 21.31 45.40
CA VAL A 450 4.75 20.79 45.13
C VAL A 450 4.13 20.13 46.36
N GLY A 451 4.94 19.51 47.22
CA GLY A 451 4.47 18.81 48.42
C GLY A 451 4.47 17.29 48.28
N LYS A 452 3.73 16.60 49.17
CA LYS A 452 3.56 15.14 49.13
C LYS A 452 2.38 14.83 48.20
N ILE A 453 2.65 14.13 47.10
CA ILE A 453 1.63 13.58 46.21
C ILE A 453 1.37 12.15 46.66
N ASP A 454 0.14 11.84 47.00
CA ASP A 454 -0.32 10.51 47.39
C ASP A 454 -1.38 10.02 46.40
N VAL A 455 -1.52 8.70 46.28
CA VAL A 455 -2.68 8.10 45.61
C VAL A 455 -3.46 7.35 46.67
N ALA A 456 -4.72 7.70 46.85
CA ALA A 456 -5.61 7.08 47.81
C ALA A 456 -6.76 6.39 47.09
N ARG A 457 -7.29 5.33 47.70
CA ARG A 457 -8.55 4.70 47.26
C ARG A 457 -9.64 5.00 48.28
N ILE A 458 -10.60 5.85 47.92
CA ILE A 458 -11.68 6.30 48.80
C ILE A 458 -13.00 5.88 48.18
N ASN A 459 -13.84 5.16 48.94
CA ASN A 459 -15.15 4.66 48.48
C ASN A 459 -15.08 3.89 47.15
N GLY A 460 -14.01 3.12 46.93
CA GLY A 460 -13.81 2.32 45.71
C GLY A 460 -13.20 3.06 44.53
N GLU A 461 -13.02 4.38 44.63
CA GLU A 461 -12.43 5.24 43.60
C GLU A 461 -11.01 5.69 43.98
N PHE A 462 -10.09 5.65 43.02
CA PHE A 462 -8.76 6.21 43.19
C PHE A 462 -8.77 7.73 43.00
N GLU A 463 -7.96 8.43 43.79
CA GLU A 463 -7.74 9.86 43.67
C GLU A 463 -6.29 10.23 43.98
N PHE A 464 -5.75 11.19 43.25
CA PHE A 464 -4.53 11.88 43.65
C PHE A 464 -4.84 12.83 44.80
N GLN A 465 -3.97 12.86 45.80
CA GLN A 465 -4.00 13.83 46.90
C GLN A 465 -2.66 14.54 47.01
N ILE A 466 -2.63 15.81 46.61
CA ILE A 466 -1.45 16.67 46.74
C ILE A 466 -1.58 17.46 48.04
N ARG A 467 -0.71 17.18 49.01
CA ARG A 467 -0.73 17.76 50.35
C ARG A 467 0.46 18.70 50.57
N ALA A 468 0.16 19.96 50.92
CA ALA A 468 1.16 20.97 51.29
C ALA A 468 0.62 21.90 52.41
N ALA A 469 1.27 21.89 53.58
CA ALA A 469 1.05 22.82 54.70
C ALA A 469 -0.42 23.25 54.94
N LYS A 470 -1.27 22.31 55.41
CA LYS A 470 -2.74 22.48 55.65
C LYS A 470 -3.61 22.67 54.39
N ASN A 471 -3.06 22.45 53.21
CA ASN A 471 -3.80 22.46 51.95
C ASN A 471 -3.81 21.07 51.32
N ILE A 472 -4.95 20.70 50.74
CA ILE A 472 -5.15 19.46 49.99
C ILE A 472 -5.75 19.82 48.63
N LEU A 473 -5.17 19.26 47.57
CA LEU A 473 -5.73 19.26 46.22
C LEU A 473 -6.01 17.81 45.84
N THR A 474 -7.23 17.53 45.42
CA THR A 474 -7.71 16.20 45.06
C THR A 474 -8.07 16.15 43.57
N ILE A 475 -7.68 15.08 42.88
CA ILE A 475 -8.09 14.77 41.51
C ILE A 475 -8.54 13.32 41.49
N LYS A 476 -9.84 13.09 41.30
CA LYS A 476 -10.42 11.75 41.20
C LYS A 476 -10.12 11.11 39.85
N ALA A 477 -10.02 9.78 39.83
CA ALA A 477 -9.78 9.02 38.61
C ALA A 477 -10.88 9.24 37.56
N SER A 478 -12.16 9.26 37.96
CA SER A 478 -13.27 9.53 37.03
C SER A 478 -13.23 10.95 36.45
N ASN A 479 -12.90 11.95 37.28
CA ASN A 479 -12.81 13.34 36.83
C ASN A 479 -11.62 13.55 35.87
N LEU A 480 -10.50 12.87 36.11
CA LEU A 480 -9.36 12.88 35.20
C LEU A 480 -9.69 12.22 33.87
N GLU A 481 -10.41 11.10 33.91
CA GLU A 481 -10.90 10.41 32.71
C GLU A 481 -11.82 11.30 31.88
N GLU A 482 -12.79 11.95 32.51
CA GLU A 482 -13.70 12.86 31.83
C GLU A 482 -12.97 14.05 31.19
N ALA A 483 -11.98 14.62 31.88
CA ALA A 483 -11.16 15.69 31.32
C ALA A 483 -10.35 15.22 30.10
N PHE A 484 -9.79 14.00 30.13
CA PHE A 484 -9.12 13.41 28.98
C PHE A 484 -10.08 13.17 27.82
N ASP A 485 -11.27 12.63 28.09
CA ASP A 485 -12.28 12.38 27.07
C ASP A 485 -12.74 13.67 26.36
N ILE A 486 -12.88 14.78 27.10
CA ILE A 486 -13.18 16.10 26.53
C ILE A 486 -12.05 16.56 25.61
N ILE A 487 -10.79 16.40 26.03
CA ILE A 487 -9.62 16.77 25.22
C ILE A 487 -9.53 15.91 23.95
N LEU A 488 -9.72 14.60 24.06
CA LEU A 488 -9.72 13.68 22.91
C LEU A 488 -10.80 14.05 21.90
N LYS A 489 -12.00 14.37 22.37
CA LYS A 489 -13.11 14.81 21.52
C LYS A 489 -12.78 16.12 20.79
N GLU A 490 -12.13 17.07 21.44
CA GLU A 490 -11.68 18.31 20.79
C GLU A 490 -10.60 18.03 19.74
N ILE A 491 -9.68 17.09 19.99
CA ILE A 491 -8.67 16.66 19.01
C ILE A 491 -9.36 16.04 17.78
N ASP A 492 -10.29 15.12 17.98
CA ASP A 492 -11.06 14.47 16.89
C ASP A 492 -11.76 15.53 16.02
N ASN A 493 -12.42 16.50 16.66
CA ASN A 493 -13.26 17.49 15.94
C ASN A 493 -12.48 18.64 15.32
N LYS A 494 -11.33 19.02 15.88
CA LYS A 494 -10.62 20.25 15.50
C LYS A 494 -9.26 20.03 14.86
N ILE A 495 -8.59 18.90 15.13
CA ILE A 495 -7.23 18.62 14.64
C ILE A 495 -7.26 17.50 13.59
N LEU A 496 -7.98 16.41 13.85
CA LEU A 496 -8.06 15.27 12.93
C LEU A 496 -9.01 15.51 11.74
N ILE A 497 -8.98 16.74 11.20
CA ILE A 497 -9.69 17.12 9.99
C ILE A 497 -8.73 16.92 8.81
N PRO A 498 -9.08 16.10 7.80
CA PRO A 498 -8.21 15.77 6.67
C PRO A 498 -7.51 16.98 6.04
N TYR A 499 -8.25 18.04 5.74
CA TYR A 499 -7.69 19.27 5.14
C TYR A 499 -6.63 19.94 6.01
N GLN A 500 -6.82 19.97 7.34
CA GLN A 500 -5.85 20.59 8.25
C GLN A 500 -4.57 19.75 8.37
N ILE A 501 -4.71 18.42 8.42
CA ILE A 501 -3.58 17.49 8.44
C ILE A 501 -2.73 17.69 7.18
N VAL A 502 -3.37 17.66 6.00
CA VAL A 502 -2.70 17.84 4.71
C VAL A 502 -1.99 19.20 4.65
N THR A 503 -2.67 20.27 5.07
CA THR A 503 -2.09 21.63 5.00
C THR A 503 -0.82 21.78 5.83
N TYR A 504 -0.82 21.32 7.09
CA TYR A 504 0.36 21.46 7.95
C TYR A 504 1.46 20.46 7.61
N TRP A 505 1.08 19.26 7.15
CA TRP A 505 2.03 18.29 6.64
C TRP A 505 2.75 18.82 5.39
N ASP A 506 2.00 19.31 4.39
CA ASP A 506 2.55 19.91 3.16
C ASP A 506 3.54 21.02 3.51
N LYS A 507 3.19 21.88 4.46
CA LYS A 507 4.03 22.99 4.89
C LYS A 507 5.36 22.51 5.49
N ILE A 508 5.32 21.56 6.43
CA ILE A 508 6.52 21.02 7.09
C ILE A 508 7.40 20.24 6.10
N ILE A 509 6.80 19.49 5.19
CA ILE A 509 7.51 18.65 4.21
C ILE A 509 8.12 19.49 3.10
N ASN A 510 7.40 20.48 2.56
CA ASN A 510 7.96 21.42 1.59
C ASN A 510 9.16 22.16 2.16
N LYS A 511 9.13 22.48 3.46
CA LYS A 511 10.32 23.00 4.14
C LYS A 511 11.40 21.94 4.21
N ALA A 512 11.12 20.74 4.72
CA ALA A 512 12.12 19.67 4.85
C ALA A 512 12.83 19.37 3.52
N TRP A 513 12.10 19.42 2.41
CA TRP A 513 12.63 19.21 1.07
C TRP A 513 13.66 20.22 0.64
N GLN A 514 13.53 21.47 1.09
CA GLN A 514 14.47 22.55 0.80
C GLN A 514 15.69 22.53 1.72
N MET A 515 15.85 21.53 2.59
CA MET A 515 16.98 21.47 3.50
C MET A 515 18.27 21.24 2.70
N PRO A 516 19.27 22.14 2.76
CA PRO A 516 20.52 21.95 2.05
C PRO A 516 21.28 20.76 2.63
N ILE A 517 21.86 19.93 1.77
CA ILE A 517 22.69 18.78 2.17
C ILE A 517 24.17 18.99 1.87
N ASP A 518 24.50 20.00 1.06
CA ASP A 518 25.86 20.45 0.81
C ASP A 518 25.91 21.97 0.53
N ASN A 519 27.09 22.46 0.14
CA ASN A 519 27.33 23.86 -0.18
C ASN A 519 27.10 24.20 -1.66
N ASP A 520 26.87 23.20 -2.50
CA ASP A 520 26.75 23.32 -3.95
C ASP A 520 25.30 23.56 -4.39
N GLY A 521 24.39 23.65 -3.42
CA GLY A 521 22.99 23.98 -3.62
C GLY A 521 22.07 22.76 -3.70
N HIS A 522 22.60 21.54 -3.49
CA HIS A 522 21.78 20.35 -3.45
C HIS A 522 20.96 20.32 -2.16
N THR A 523 19.73 19.85 -2.31
CA THR A 523 18.75 19.78 -1.24
C THR A 523 18.47 18.34 -0.85
N PHE A 524 17.82 18.17 0.30
CA PHE A 524 17.34 16.87 0.74
C PHE A 524 16.35 16.27 -0.24
N TYR A 525 15.63 17.11 -0.98
CA TYR A 525 14.81 16.69 -2.10
C TYR A 525 15.62 16.13 -3.25
N ASP A 526 16.71 16.79 -3.67
CA ASP A 526 17.54 16.29 -4.76
C ASP A 526 18.11 14.91 -4.45
N PHE A 527 18.55 14.70 -3.20
CA PHE A 527 18.98 13.38 -2.73
C PHE A 527 17.83 12.37 -2.75
N ALA A 528 16.69 12.67 -2.13
CA ALA A 528 15.59 11.71 -2.07
C ALA A 528 14.97 11.43 -3.44
N ASN A 529 14.84 12.45 -4.29
CA ASN A 529 14.35 12.33 -5.65
C ASN A 529 15.32 11.54 -6.53
N TYR A 530 16.64 11.70 -6.35
CA TYR A 530 17.63 10.85 -7.01
C TYR A 530 17.48 9.38 -6.61
N ILE A 531 17.33 9.11 -5.31
CA ILE A 531 17.09 7.73 -4.80
C ILE A 531 15.74 7.19 -5.32
N TYR A 532 14.72 8.05 -5.44
CA TYR A 532 13.39 7.67 -5.93
C TYR A 532 13.33 7.38 -7.43
N GLN A 533 13.95 8.24 -8.25
CA GLN A 533 13.95 8.13 -9.71
C GLN A 533 14.83 6.98 -10.22
N TYR A 534 15.53 6.28 -9.32
CA TYR A 534 16.25 5.05 -9.60
C TYR A 534 17.12 5.15 -10.87
N LYS A 535 17.96 6.19 -10.96
CA LYS A 535 18.98 6.23 -12.03
C LYS A 535 19.95 5.06 -11.78
N PRO A 536 20.00 4.04 -12.66
CA PRO A 536 20.92 2.93 -12.51
C PRO A 536 22.29 3.43 -12.97
N LEU A 537 22.96 4.18 -12.11
CA LEU A 537 24.34 4.59 -12.33
C LEU A 537 25.18 3.73 -11.39
N GLY A 538 26.15 3.00 -11.96
CA GLY A 538 27.09 2.19 -11.18
C GLY A 538 27.76 3.03 -10.09
N GLU A 539 28.43 2.39 -9.12
CA GLU A 539 29.09 3.14 -8.01
C GLU A 539 30.08 4.21 -8.53
N GLU A 540 30.61 4.04 -9.75
CA GLU A 540 31.51 4.99 -10.41
C GLU A 540 30.81 6.25 -10.98
N GLU A 541 29.48 6.25 -11.15
CA GLU A 541 28.70 7.33 -11.75
C GLU A 541 27.74 8.04 -10.77
N ARG A 542 27.75 7.62 -9.49
CA ARG A 542 26.94 8.24 -8.43
C ARG A 542 27.39 9.68 -8.15
N PRO A 543 26.49 10.69 -8.17
CA PRO A 543 26.86 12.06 -7.85
C PRO A 543 27.46 12.20 -6.44
N GLU A 544 28.49 13.03 -6.31
CA GLU A 544 29.24 13.23 -5.06
C GLU A 544 28.34 13.62 -3.87
N PHE A 545 27.31 14.44 -4.12
CA PHE A 545 26.36 14.85 -3.08
C PHE A 545 25.56 13.68 -2.50
N VAL A 546 25.26 12.66 -3.33
CA VAL A 546 24.53 11.46 -2.91
C VAL A 546 25.42 10.57 -2.07
N ALA A 547 26.66 10.33 -2.51
CA ALA A 547 27.65 9.54 -1.76
C ALA A 547 27.93 10.16 -0.38
N LYS A 548 28.17 11.47 -0.34
CA LYS A 548 28.40 12.22 0.90
C LYS A 548 27.21 12.18 1.85
N MET A 549 25.98 12.25 1.33
CA MET A 549 24.78 12.14 2.16
C MET A 549 24.60 10.73 2.73
N ILE A 550 24.92 9.69 1.96
CA ILE A 550 24.98 8.30 2.45
C ILE A 550 26.02 8.15 3.57
N ASP A 551 27.24 8.68 3.39
CA ASP A 551 28.28 8.66 4.42
C ASP A 551 27.84 9.36 5.70
N ASN A 552 27.18 10.51 5.57
CA ASN A 552 26.58 11.22 6.68
C ASN A 552 25.55 10.33 7.40
N LEU A 553 24.63 9.68 6.68
CA LEU A 553 23.59 8.82 7.28
C LEU A 553 24.17 7.57 7.99
N ASN A 554 25.31 7.07 7.52
CA ASN A 554 26.04 5.96 8.14
C ASN A 554 26.78 6.40 9.42
N ASN A 555 27.13 7.68 9.55
CA ASN A 555 27.77 8.22 10.75
C ASN A 555 26.81 8.23 11.95
N SER A 556 27.20 7.57 13.05
CA SER A 556 26.40 7.50 14.28
C SER A 556 26.12 8.84 14.95
N ASN A 557 26.94 9.85 14.68
CA ASN A 557 26.81 11.19 15.22
C ASN A 557 25.92 12.10 14.36
N TYR A 558 25.57 11.68 13.15
CA TYR A 558 24.71 12.44 12.25
C TYR A 558 23.24 12.10 12.50
N ASN A 559 22.56 12.99 13.23
CA ASN A 559 21.15 12.79 13.56
C ASN A 559 20.26 13.56 12.57
N ILE A 560 20.01 12.96 11.42
CA ILE A 560 19.17 13.55 10.36
C ILE A 560 17.79 13.96 10.88
N THR A 561 17.20 13.21 11.81
CA THR A 561 15.91 13.54 12.42
C THR A 561 15.97 14.87 13.18
N ASN A 562 17.00 15.08 14.01
CA ASN A 562 17.17 16.34 14.73
C ASN A 562 17.48 17.50 13.78
N ILE A 563 18.27 17.26 12.73
CA ILE A 563 18.62 18.27 11.73
C ILE A 563 17.37 18.73 10.98
N VAL A 564 16.53 17.80 10.51
CA VAL A 564 15.26 18.12 9.84
C VAL A 564 14.30 18.85 10.78
N ILE A 565 14.17 18.42 12.05
CA ILE A 565 13.30 19.11 13.02
C ILE A 565 13.76 20.53 13.29
N GLU A 566 15.08 20.77 13.37
CA GLU A 566 15.59 22.13 13.52
C GLU A 566 15.40 22.96 12.25
N TYR A 567 15.57 22.36 11.08
CA TYR A 567 15.35 23.05 9.81
C TYR A 567 13.88 23.46 9.60
N CYS A 568 12.95 22.60 10.02
CA CYS A 568 11.50 22.84 9.96
C CYS A 568 10.91 23.41 11.25
N LYS A 569 11.75 23.98 12.13
CA LYS A 569 11.35 24.37 13.48
C LYS A 569 10.18 25.34 13.48
N ASP A 570 10.18 26.31 12.59
CA ASP A 570 9.17 27.36 12.54
C ASP A 570 7.80 26.79 12.12
N GLU A 571 7.79 25.94 11.10
CA GLU A 571 6.58 25.26 10.60
C GLU A 571 6.01 24.29 11.64
N ILE A 572 6.88 23.54 12.33
CA ILE A 572 6.49 22.64 13.41
C ILE A 572 5.91 23.41 14.59
N ASN A 573 6.54 24.53 14.98
CA ASN A 573 6.06 25.37 16.07
C ASN A 573 4.71 26.00 15.74
N GLU A 574 4.53 26.50 14.52
CA GLU A 574 3.26 27.05 14.08
C GLU A 574 2.13 26.00 14.13
N ALA A 575 2.39 24.79 13.61
CA ALA A 575 1.43 23.69 13.65
C ALA A 575 1.06 23.35 15.09
N PHE A 576 2.06 23.18 15.95
CA PHE A 576 1.89 22.89 17.36
C PHE A 576 1.08 23.98 18.06
N ASP A 577 1.43 25.25 17.86
CA ASP A 577 0.77 26.39 18.49
C ASP A 577 -0.70 26.47 18.08
N LYS A 578 -0.99 26.33 16.78
CA LYS A 578 -2.37 26.37 16.30
C LYS A 578 -3.19 25.21 16.85
N PHE A 579 -2.69 23.98 16.73
CA PHE A 579 -3.44 22.80 17.15
C PHE A 579 -3.70 22.82 18.65
N THR A 580 -2.68 23.08 19.47
CA THR A 580 -2.85 23.09 20.92
C THR A 580 -3.66 24.30 21.41
N SER A 581 -3.62 25.45 20.72
CA SER A 581 -4.47 26.60 21.07
C SER A 581 -5.94 26.40 20.70
N SER A 582 -6.23 25.54 19.72
CA SER A 582 -7.60 25.25 19.26
C SER A 582 -8.41 24.37 20.23
N ILE A 583 -7.73 23.59 21.08
CA ILE A 583 -8.37 22.69 22.04
C ILE A 583 -8.81 23.49 23.26
N GLU A 584 -10.13 23.63 23.42
CA GLU A 584 -10.70 24.38 24.53
C GLU A 584 -10.90 23.48 25.75
N LEU A 585 -10.48 23.96 26.92
CA LEU A 585 -10.64 23.23 28.17
C LEU A 585 -11.97 23.61 28.84
N LYS A 586 -13.08 23.24 28.20
CA LYS A 586 -14.45 23.60 28.62
C LYS A 586 -15.34 22.37 28.76
N LYS A 587 -16.25 22.43 29.73
CA LYS A 587 -17.34 21.46 29.93
C LYS A 587 -18.66 22.22 29.92
N ASP A 588 -19.58 21.82 29.05
CA ASP A 588 -20.85 22.52 28.80
C ASP A 588 -20.66 24.03 28.55
N GLY A 589 -19.64 24.38 27.76
CA GLY A 589 -19.28 25.77 27.45
C GLY A 589 -18.56 26.53 28.58
N SER A 590 -18.36 25.93 29.76
CA SER A 590 -17.74 26.58 30.91
C SER A 590 -16.34 26.02 31.22
N LYS A 591 -15.34 26.90 31.19
CA LYS A 591 -13.97 26.64 31.66
C LYS A 591 -13.95 26.33 33.15
N GLU A 592 -14.70 27.13 33.93
CA GLU A 592 -14.75 26.95 35.38
C GLU A 592 -15.33 25.58 35.74
N LYS A 593 -16.36 25.13 35.01
CA LYS A 593 -16.92 23.79 35.20
C LYS A 593 -15.90 22.69 34.91
N PHE A 594 -15.18 22.77 33.78
CA PHE A 594 -14.13 21.80 33.44
C PHE A 594 -13.10 21.65 34.57
N PHE A 595 -12.52 22.76 35.03
CA PHE A 595 -11.49 22.71 36.05
C PHE A 595 -12.03 22.38 37.44
N ASN A 596 -13.24 22.81 37.81
CA ASN A 596 -13.84 22.54 39.13
C ASN A 596 -14.22 21.07 39.28
N ASP A 597 -14.66 20.45 38.18
CA ASP A 597 -14.91 19.01 38.12
C ASP A 597 -13.56 18.26 38.16
N LEU A 598 -12.54 18.71 37.44
CA LEU A 598 -11.21 18.06 37.46
C LEU A 598 -10.52 18.14 38.83
N ILE A 599 -10.51 19.30 39.47
CA ILE A 599 -9.68 19.59 40.65
C ILE A 599 -10.53 20.08 41.83
N GLN A 600 -10.48 19.37 42.95
CA GLN A 600 -11.08 19.79 44.22
C GLN A 600 -10.01 20.34 45.17
N THR A 601 -10.27 21.48 45.83
CA THR A 601 -9.31 22.09 46.77
C THR A 601 -9.90 22.25 48.17
N LYS A 602 -9.06 22.02 49.19
CA LYS A 602 -9.35 22.30 50.60
C LYS A 602 -8.20 23.10 51.22
N GLY A 603 -8.50 24.32 51.69
CA GLY A 603 -7.53 25.24 52.30
C GLY A 603 -7.37 26.56 51.52
N ARG A 604 -7.10 27.67 52.22
CA ARG A 604 -7.10 29.03 51.60
C ARG A 604 -6.00 29.22 50.56
N LEU A 605 -4.82 28.61 50.75
CA LEU A 605 -3.68 28.78 49.83
C LEU A 605 -3.83 27.90 48.58
N SER A 606 -4.31 26.65 48.70
CA SER A 606 -4.60 25.82 47.52
C SER A 606 -5.73 26.40 46.68
N SER A 607 -6.82 26.88 47.30
CA SER A 607 -7.90 27.53 46.57
C SER A 607 -7.44 28.83 45.87
N PHE A 608 -6.51 29.57 46.47
CA PHE A 608 -5.92 30.75 45.82
C PHE A 608 -5.00 30.39 44.64
N ALA A 609 -4.10 29.41 44.82
CA ALA A 609 -3.22 28.91 43.75
C ALA A 609 -4.01 28.33 42.58
N TYR A 610 -5.06 27.56 42.88
CA TYR A 610 -5.99 27.00 41.90
C TYR A 610 -6.76 28.08 41.12
N LYS A 611 -7.32 29.08 41.81
CA LYS A 611 -7.97 30.23 41.15
C LYS A 611 -7.01 31.00 40.25
N ARG A 612 -5.72 31.10 40.61
CA ARG A 612 -4.70 31.70 39.75
C ARG A 612 -4.33 30.83 38.56
N PHE A 613 -4.32 29.52 38.71
CA PHE A 613 -4.09 28.57 37.62
C PHE A 613 -5.19 28.64 36.56
N ILE A 614 -6.48 28.55 36.96
CA ILE A 614 -7.61 28.62 36.00
C ILE A 614 -7.64 29.97 35.26
N LYS A 615 -7.22 31.05 35.90
CA LYS A 615 -7.14 32.38 35.27
C LYS A 615 -6.06 32.48 34.18
N LYS A 616 -5.13 31.54 34.10
CA LYS A 616 -3.97 31.55 33.19
C LYS A 616 -4.02 30.46 32.12
N VAL A 617 -5.06 29.62 32.14
CA VAL A 617 -5.15 28.45 31.28
C VAL A 617 -6.55 28.37 30.69
N ASP A 618 -6.69 28.70 29.41
CA ASP A 618 -7.92 28.70 28.64
C ASP A 618 -7.98 27.55 27.61
N ASN A 619 -6.83 27.11 27.12
CA ASN A 619 -6.69 26.06 26.11
C ASN A 619 -5.53 25.09 26.44
N LEU A 620 -5.37 24.05 25.61
CA LEU A 620 -4.29 23.08 25.81
C LEU A 620 -2.90 23.74 25.67
N ARG A 621 -2.71 24.72 24.79
CA ARG A 621 -1.41 25.41 24.62
C ARG A 621 -0.91 26.02 25.93
N GLU A 622 -1.77 26.78 26.60
CA GLU A 622 -1.46 27.45 27.86
C GLU A 622 -1.29 26.44 29.01
N LEU A 623 -2.06 25.34 28.99
CA LEU A 623 -1.89 24.25 29.94
C LEU A 623 -0.50 23.61 29.79
N LEU A 624 -0.08 23.34 28.55
CA LEU A 624 1.22 22.77 28.25
C LEU A 624 2.36 23.73 28.59
N ASP A 625 2.21 25.04 28.32
CA ASP A 625 3.17 26.07 28.75
C ASP A 625 3.32 26.13 30.27
N TYR A 626 2.21 26.03 31.00
CA TYR A 626 2.25 26.00 32.45
C TYR A 626 3.11 24.83 32.98
N PHE A 627 3.17 23.73 32.23
CA PHE A 627 3.96 22.54 32.55
C PHE A 627 5.24 22.37 31.71
N SER A 628 5.65 23.39 30.93
CA SER A 628 6.76 23.32 29.95
C SER A 628 8.03 22.68 30.53
N ARG A 629 8.48 23.18 31.69
CA ARG A 629 9.67 22.70 32.41
C ARG A 629 9.62 21.25 32.85
N TYR A 630 8.42 20.66 32.95
CA TYR A 630 8.26 19.25 33.28
C TYR A 630 8.17 18.36 32.04
N ILE A 631 7.84 18.95 30.89
CA ILE A 631 7.68 18.25 29.62
C ILE A 631 9.02 18.21 28.88
N THR A 632 9.65 19.36 28.65
CA THR A 632 10.88 19.47 27.83
C THR A 632 12.12 19.92 28.60
N ASP A 633 12.02 20.12 29.92
CA ASP A 633 13.09 20.73 30.75
C ASP A 633 13.41 22.20 30.36
N GLU A 634 12.69 22.78 29.39
CA GLU A 634 12.82 24.15 28.92
C GLU A 634 11.82 25.09 29.59
N LYS A 635 12.12 26.40 29.59
CA LYS A 635 11.25 27.41 30.19
C LYS A 635 9.95 27.60 29.39
N ASP A 636 10.03 27.56 28.08
CA ASP A 636 8.92 27.79 27.16
C ASP A 636 8.79 26.54 26.28
N LEU A 637 7.59 25.99 26.13
CA LEU A 637 7.40 24.76 25.36
C LEU A 637 7.32 25.10 23.87
N THR A 638 8.29 24.66 23.09
CA THR A 638 8.23 24.77 21.62
C THR A 638 7.71 23.46 21.01
N GLY A 639 7.00 23.53 19.88
CA GLY A 639 6.58 22.36 19.13
C GLY A 639 7.76 21.48 18.70
N ALA A 640 8.85 22.10 18.22
CA ALA A 640 10.08 21.40 17.86
C ALA A 640 10.76 20.74 19.06
N GLY A 641 10.85 21.43 20.20
CA GLY A 641 11.39 20.87 21.45
C GLY A 641 10.54 19.72 21.98
N PHE A 642 9.21 19.86 21.91
CA PHE A 642 8.26 18.81 22.26
C PHE A 642 8.40 17.59 21.34
N ALA A 643 8.48 17.81 20.03
CA ALA A 643 8.71 16.75 19.05
C ALA A 643 10.02 16.00 19.35
N LYS A 644 11.13 16.70 19.56
CA LYS A 644 12.42 16.06 19.94
C LYS A 644 12.30 15.21 21.20
N LYS A 645 11.65 15.73 22.25
CA LYS A 645 11.45 14.99 23.50
C LYS A 645 10.62 13.74 23.28
N ILE A 646 9.47 13.85 22.60
CA ILE A 646 8.60 12.71 22.24
C ILE A 646 9.40 11.66 21.47
N LEU A 647 10.08 12.05 20.40
CA LEU A 647 10.81 11.14 19.51
C LEU A 647 11.98 10.44 20.21
N SER A 648 12.49 11.00 21.32
CA SER A 648 13.54 10.40 22.15
C SER A 648 13.04 9.41 23.21
N THR A 649 11.73 9.35 23.48
CA THR A 649 11.19 8.46 24.52
C THR A 649 11.23 7.00 24.08
N LYS A 650 11.57 6.09 25.00
CA LYS A 650 11.64 4.64 24.71
C LYS A 650 10.31 4.08 24.21
N SER A 651 9.19 4.56 24.74
CA SER A 651 7.85 4.17 24.30
C SER A 651 7.55 4.63 22.87
N VAL A 652 7.94 5.84 22.47
CA VAL A 652 7.82 6.28 21.08
C VAL A 652 8.85 5.63 20.20
N ARG A 653 10.04 5.29 20.72
CA ARG A 653 11.04 4.53 19.97
C ARG A 653 10.57 3.10 19.71
N ILE A 654 9.95 2.44 20.69
CA ILE A 654 9.30 1.13 20.54
C ILE A 654 8.04 1.24 19.68
N ALA A 655 7.23 2.29 19.85
CA ALA A 655 6.06 2.51 19.01
C ALA A 655 6.46 2.88 17.58
N LYS A 656 7.60 3.55 17.36
CA LYS A 656 8.21 3.75 16.05
C LYS A 656 8.84 2.48 15.53
N GLU A 657 9.53 1.70 16.35
CA GLU A 657 10.09 0.40 15.98
C GLU A 657 8.96 -0.55 15.62
N ASN A 658 7.82 -0.52 16.31
CA ASN A 658 6.64 -1.32 16.04
C ASN A 658 5.82 -0.76 14.89
N PHE A 659 5.59 0.56 14.83
CA PHE A 659 4.96 1.22 13.68
C PHE A 659 5.82 1.03 12.44
N SER A 660 7.15 1.11 12.54
CA SER A 660 8.10 0.82 11.46
C SER A 660 8.21 -0.70 11.24
N ASN A 661 8.09 -1.58 12.22
CA ASN A 661 8.06 -3.02 11.94
C ASN A 661 6.73 -3.44 11.29
N HIS A 662 5.64 -2.73 11.59
CA HIS A 662 4.27 -3.07 11.18
C HIS A 662 3.85 -2.36 9.89
N MET A 663 4.30 -1.12 9.69
CA MET A 663 4.14 -0.36 8.45
C MET A 663 5.30 -0.64 7.51
N PHE A 664 6.53 -0.72 8.04
CA PHE A 664 7.78 -0.59 7.28
C PHE A 664 8.63 -1.88 7.26
N GLY A 665 8.18 -2.97 7.90
CA GLY A 665 8.89 -4.24 8.02
C GLY A 665 10.19 -4.22 8.82
N GLN A 666 10.62 -3.07 9.36
CA GLN A 666 11.95 -2.90 9.96
C GLN A 666 12.04 -1.87 11.09
N SER A 667 13.11 -1.99 11.89
CA SER A 667 13.25 -1.36 13.21
C SER A 667 13.50 0.15 13.24
N SER A 668 13.68 0.86 12.11
CA SER A 668 13.66 2.35 12.06
C SER A 668 13.79 2.89 10.64
N LEU A 669 13.36 4.14 10.40
CA LEU A 669 13.62 4.90 9.16
C LEU A 669 15.11 4.98 8.79
N ARG A 670 16.00 5.03 9.79
CA ARG A 670 17.46 4.98 9.57
C ARG A 670 17.88 3.62 9.02
N LYS A 671 17.33 2.53 9.55
CA LYS A 671 17.56 1.17 9.02
C LYS A 671 16.93 1.00 7.64
N PHE A 672 15.76 1.57 7.37
CA PHE A 672 15.18 1.61 6.03
C PHE A 672 16.11 2.32 5.04
N VAL A 673 16.60 3.52 5.34
CA VAL A 673 17.52 4.24 4.45
C VAL A 673 18.85 3.49 4.31
N ILE A 674 19.40 2.94 5.39
CA ILE A 674 20.64 2.13 5.36
C ILE A 674 20.44 0.81 4.62
N ASP A 675 19.29 0.14 4.76
CA ASP A 675 19.01 -1.13 4.11
C ASP A 675 18.61 -0.95 2.64
N VAL A 676 17.95 0.16 2.29
CA VAL A 676 17.79 0.61 0.89
C VAL A 676 19.17 0.86 0.32
N VAL A 677 20.02 1.66 0.97
CA VAL A 677 21.40 1.94 0.53
C VAL A 677 22.29 0.69 0.45
N ASN A 678 22.20 -0.24 1.40
CA ASN A 678 22.97 -1.49 1.42
C ASN A 678 22.41 -2.52 0.40
N SER A 679 21.09 -2.58 0.21
CA SER A 679 20.48 -3.35 -0.88
C SER A 679 20.85 -2.76 -2.25
N MET A 680 21.07 -1.44 -2.30
CA MET A 680 21.59 -0.73 -3.46
C MET A 680 23.09 -0.97 -3.71
N SER A 681 23.88 -1.46 -2.74
CA SER A 681 25.33 -1.66 -2.87
C SER A 681 25.77 -3.10 -3.15
N GLU A 682 25.02 -4.12 -2.74
CA GLU A 682 25.40 -5.52 -2.99
C GLU A 682 24.39 -6.30 -3.85
N GLU A 683 23.08 -6.22 -3.60
CA GLU A 683 22.07 -7.00 -4.36
C GLU A 683 21.62 -6.29 -5.65
N MET A 684 21.44 -4.96 -5.65
CA MET A 684 21.09 -4.20 -6.85
C MET A 684 22.28 -3.96 -7.78
N VAL A 685 23.51 -4.00 -7.26
CA VAL A 685 24.72 -3.95 -8.08
C VAL A 685 24.82 -5.19 -8.98
N GLU A 686 24.43 -6.37 -8.49
CA GLU A 686 24.28 -7.56 -9.34
C GLU A 686 23.07 -7.47 -10.30
N VAL A 687 21.96 -6.84 -9.88
CA VAL A 687 20.68 -6.81 -10.64
C VAL A 687 20.57 -5.60 -11.60
N TYR A 688 21.46 -4.61 -11.54
CA TYR A 688 21.34 -3.40 -12.37
C TYR A 688 22.66 -2.83 -12.95
N GLN A 689 23.86 -3.29 -12.57
CA GLN A 689 25.12 -2.82 -13.22
C GLN A 689 25.42 -3.44 -14.58
N ASN A 690 24.43 -4.03 -15.23
CA ASN A 690 24.63 -4.52 -16.57
C ASN A 690 23.42 -4.13 -17.38
N GLU A 691 23.42 -2.97 -18.03
CA GLU A 691 22.49 -2.77 -19.16
C GLU A 691 22.69 -3.88 -20.21
N ASP A 692 23.88 -4.49 -20.28
CA ASP A 692 24.19 -5.66 -21.12
C ASP A 692 23.84 -7.04 -20.50
N LEU A 693 23.50 -7.14 -19.19
CA LEU A 693 23.06 -8.39 -18.52
C LEU A 693 21.63 -8.30 -17.94
N ASN A 694 21.03 -7.12 -17.80
CA ASN A 694 19.61 -6.96 -17.49
C ASN A 694 18.73 -7.30 -18.70
N GLU A 695 19.34 -7.44 -19.87
CA GLU A 695 18.72 -8.02 -21.05
C GLU A 695 18.80 -9.56 -21.10
N LEU A 696 19.49 -10.23 -20.15
CA LEU A 696 19.75 -11.66 -20.23
C LEU A 696 19.79 -12.35 -18.86
N GLU A 697 19.04 -13.43 -18.73
CA GLU A 697 19.20 -14.52 -17.74
C GLU A 697 18.21 -14.56 -16.57
N LYS A 698 17.13 -15.32 -16.77
CA LYS A 698 16.88 -16.44 -15.87
C LYS A 698 16.30 -17.62 -16.65
N TYR A 699 17.13 -18.65 -16.79
CA TYR A 699 16.67 -19.99 -17.07
C TYR A 699 16.10 -20.55 -15.79
N PHE A 700 14.80 -20.79 -15.76
CA PHE A 700 14.27 -21.71 -14.77
C PHE A 700 14.35 -23.10 -15.36
N ASN A 701 15.47 -23.78 -15.14
CA ASN A 701 15.58 -25.21 -15.43
C ASN A 701 14.97 -25.95 -14.24
N TYR A 702 13.70 -26.34 -14.31
CA TYR A 702 13.03 -27.05 -13.23
C TYR A 702 12.84 -28.53 -13.58
N ILE A 703 13.14 -29.40 -12.61
CA ILE A 703 13.05 -30.86 -12.69
C ILE A 703 12.36 -31.39 -11.41
N GLU A 704 11.50 -32.40 -11.62
CA GLU A 704 10.77 -33.27 -10.69
C GLU A 704 9.32 -32.86 -10.33
N TYR A 705 8.38 -33.62 -10.93
CA TYR A 705 6.99 -33.85 -10.49
C TYR A 705 6.87 -35.13 -9.64
N ASP A 706 7.97 -35.57 -9.01
CA ASP A 706 7.95 -36.76 -8.16
C ASP A 706 7.81 -36.38 -6.69
N ASP A 707 6.57 -36.10 -6.27
CA ASP A 707 6.21 -35.82 -4.87
C ASP A 707 6.38 -37.04 -3.94
N SER A 708 6.88 -38.19 -4.44
CA SER A 708 7.04 -39.40 -3.62
C SER A 708 8.06 -39.27 -2.49
N LYS A 709 8.87 -38.20 -2.46
CA LYS A 709 9.88 -37.95 -1.41
C LYS A 709 9.40 -37.08 -0.23
N SER A 710 8.20 -36.48 -0.26
CA SER A 710 7.75 -35.58 0.82
C SER A 710 7.00 -36.26 1.98
N SER A 711 7.00 -37.59 2.04
CA SER A 711 6.43 -38.35 3.16
C SER A 711 7.52 -38.97 4.04
N LYS A 712 8.20 -38.13 4.83
CA LYS A 712 8.84 -38.55 6.09
C LYS A 712 8.71 -37.50 7.17
#